data_AF-G3AQY2-F1
#
_entry.id   AF-G3AQY2-F1
#
_cell.length_a   1.000
_cell.length_b   1.000
_cell.length_c   1.000
_cell.angle_alpha   90.00
_cell.angle_beta   90.00
_cell.angle_gamma   90.00
#
_symmetry.space_group_name_H-M   'P 1'
#
loop_
_entity.id
_entity.type
_entity.pdbx_description
1 polymer ?
#
loop_
_entity_poly.entity_id
_entity_poly.type
_entity_poly.pdbx_seq_one_letter_code
_entity_poly.pdbx_strand_id
1 'polypeptide(L)'
;MLDPELVENKTKLAILYFKAKDYDKALSEYTSLIESLSSLSPQVLKKIRRQQYNLHESPVIGPVIHPRLGSLYDQRAATYEKLGQVASAIKDAKLLIKIEPIGCKGYLRLSKLLAGLDKTIEAYKCLQEGIYIIEKTVKQYQVEVPEKLYQNLKAQYRNLNQDLKSQKRKQELSLRQEEVKRFKKRVNKNLDPLYYFPLDIVEIIFQQFSLTNVLRCHLVSKLWYYSLTSLPQLYVSRVHFKSQITLSEFAYGVKLLKNIVSNTHSQLFKHVRVNSALNLQHLNKIIEKLITEPNMSIQSLDIIDKNINLQLLYNKLCKAGWRMNNFQNLHSLRMGLNCSIKNGEIVLNLFKKLKKLELIVVFAEQSSSYQELVPSQDKIFKRLKDQEKDQYPLESLVLVNHTELLKGNNTFQPSSQTYNPYPPFLEKNFPNLQQLTICSFDFGNSLPQFGHFMLQIPQCTKIYLENNQNINLLQYLQMLKNFNPRFILDEFVFRESKVHGSMTLNDFSINDLPQLHRLSKLDIYGHCLSLSGLMKLLKITHNALTSLSIGASNYVSFETHSSTTTRLSNILKYCPGLSSLYLNEMGINSFSVVQIGIDLKSVSSQLNYLDLSFNPGMDGVGLIRMFDHLSVAVLVMHGVEIPEDTRSYMIRKGMVGRYVHDINRVKWRIYGVNSWLH
;
A
#
# COMPACT_ATOMS: atom_id res chain seq x y z
N MET A 1 74.00 -17.79 64.04
CA MET A 1 72.55 -17.93 64.31
C MET A 1 72.09 -16.61 64.90
N LEU A 2 71.00 -16.00 64.42
CA LEU A 2 70.41 -14.84 65.08
C LEU A 2 69.84 -15.28 66.43
N ASP A 3 70.14 -14.55 67.50
CA ASP A 3 69.60 -14.79 68.84
C ASP A 3 68.08 -14.49 68.84
N PRO A 4 67.21 -15.49 69.12
CA PRO A 4 65.76 -15.29 69.16
C PRO A 4 65.32 -14.24 70.19
N GLU A 5 66.05 -14.12 71.30
CA GLU A 5 65.73 -13.18 72.37
C GLU A 5 65.99 -11.74 71.93
N LEU A 6 67.06 -11.51 71.15
CA LEU A 6 67.36 -10.22 70.55
C LEU A 6 66.28 -9.79 69.54
N VAL A 7 65.79 -10.71 68.70
CA VAL A 7 64.70 -10.43 67.75
C VAL A 7 63.42 -10.05 68.50
N GLU A 8 63.11 -10.75 69.60
CA GLU A 8 61.95 -10.43 70.44
C GLU A 8 62.07 -9.06 71.13
N ASN A 9 63.23 -8.78 71.72
CA ASN A 9 63.48 -7.52 72.42
C ASN A 9 63.41 -6.32 71.46
N LYS A 10 64.01 -6.43 70.27
CA LYS A 10 63.90 -5.40 69.23
C LYS A 10 62.47 -5.23 68.71
N THR A 11 61.73 -6.32 68.53
CA THR A 11 60.33 -6.25 68.12
C THR A 11 59.47 -5.53 69.18
N LYS A 12 59.66 -5.84 70.46
CA LYS A 12 58.99 -5.13 71.56
C LYS A 12 59.34 -3.65 71.61
N LEU A 13 60.62 -3.31 71.39
CA LEU A 13 61.08 -1.92 71.32
C LEU A 13 60.40 -1.15 70.18
N ALA A 14 60.34 -1.73 68.97
CA ALA A 14 59.66 -1.13 67.84
C ALA A 14 58.15 -0.91 68.11
N ILE A 15 57.49 -1.86 68.79
CA ILE A 15 56.09 -1.73 69.22
C ILE A 15 55.94 -0.61 70.26
N LEU A 16 56.89 -0.45 71.20
CA LEU A 16 56.88 0.63 72.17
C LEU A 16 57.00 2.00 71.49
N TYR A 17 57.92 2.16 70.54
CA TYR A 17 58.03 3.39 69.75
C TYR A 17 56.73 3.68 68.97
N PHE A 18 56.13 2.67 68.35
CA PHE A 18 54.85 2.82 67.66
C PHE A 18 53.74 3.29 68.60
N LYS A 19 53.65 2.73 69.82
CA LYS A 19 52.67 3.12 70.84
C LYS A 19 52.92 4.53 71.38
N ALA A 20 54.19 4.93 71.50
CA ALA A 20 54.60 6.28 71.89
C ALA A 20 54.39 7.33 70.78
N LYS A 21 53.88 6.91 69.60
CA LYS A 21 53.72 7.73 68.38
C LYS A 21 55.03 8.24 67.78
N ASP A 22 56.18 7.67 68.18
CA ASP A 22 57.48 7.92 67.56
C ASP A 22 57.63 6.99 66.34
N TYR A 23 56.94 7.34 65.26
CA TYR A 23 56.80 6.47 64.09
C TYR A 23 58.09 6.33 63.28
N ASP A 24 58.96 7.35 63.26
CA ASP A 24 60.23 7.29 62.52
C ASP A 24 61.22 6.30 63.15
N LYS A 25 61.34 6.31 64.48
CA LYS A 25 62.16 5.30 65.18
C LYS A 25 61.56 3.91 65.04
N ALA A 26 60.24 3.78 65.17
CA ALA A 26 59.56 2.50 64.94
C ALA A 26 59.85 1.97 63.52
N LEU A 27 59.78 2.84 62.51
CA LEU A 27 60.03 2.50 61.11
C LEU A 27 61.47 2.03 60.87
N SER A 28 62.45 2.72 61.45
CA SER A 28 63.86 2.34 61.37
C SER A 28 64.12 0.95 61.99
N GLU A 29 63.59 0.70 63.19
CA GLU A 29 63.72 -0.59 63.86
C GLU A 29 63.03 -1.72 63.08
N TYR A 30 61.81 -1.51 62.57
CA TYR A 30 61.14 -2.51 61.74
C TYR A 30 61.90 -2.80 60.45
N THR A 31 62.51 -1.78 59.82
CA THR A 31 63.28 -1.95 58.58
C THR A 31 64.55 -2.76 58.82
N SER A 32 65.31 -2.42 59.87
CA SER A 32 66.49 -3.18 60.28
C SER A 32 66.15 -4.63 60.60
N LEU A 33 65.05 -4.88 61.32
CA LEU A 33 64.57 -6.23 61.62
C LEU A 33 64.20 -7.00 60.35
N ILE A 34 63.43 -6.39 59.44
CA ILE A 34 63.00 -7.03 58.19
C ILE A 34 64.21 -7.38 57.31
N GLU A 35 65.17 -6.47 57.15
CA GLU A 35 66.38 -6.72 56.37
C GLU A 35 67.18 -7.91 56.94
N SER A 36 67.42 -7.91 58.26
CA SER A 36 68.17 -8.98 58.94
C SER A 36 67.52 -10.36 58.83
N LEU A 37 66.18 -10.42 58.83
CA LEU A 37 65.44 -11.68 58.72
C LEU A 37 65.30 -12.12 57.26
N SER A 38 65.23 -11.18 56.33
CA SER A 38 65.12 -11.47 54.89
C SER A 38 66.42 -11.98 54.27
N SER A 39 67.57 -11.66 54.85
CA SER A 39 68.89 -12.11 54.38
C SER A 39 69.26 -13.53 54.84
N LEU A 40 68.42 -14.20 55.64
CA LEU A 40 68.69 -15.55 56.11
C LEU A 40 68.56 -16.59 54.99
N SER A 41 69.46 -17.57 54.95
CA SER A 41 69.42 -18.63 53.94
C SER A 41 68.24 -19.60 54.15
N PRO A 42 67.69 -20.21 53.09
CA PRO A 42 66.55 -21.14 53.21
C PRO A 42 66.80 -22.32 54.16
N GLN A 43 68.03 -22.82 54.25
CA GLN A 43 68.39 -23.92 55.16
C GLN A 43 68.29 -23.49 56.63
N VAL A 44 68.70 -22.27 56.95
CA VAL A 44 68.58 -21.71 58.31
C VAL A 44 67.11 -21.47 58.65
N LEU A 45 66.31 -20.97 57.71
CA LEU A 45 64.87 -20.74 57.90
C LEU A 45 64.10 -22.03 58.19
N LYS A 46 64.40 -23.12 57.48
CA LYS A 46 63.79 -24.44 57.77
C LYS A 46 64.08 -24.91 59.20
N LYS A 47 65.34 -24.77 59.65
CA LYS A 47 65.74 -25.10 61.03
C LYS A 47 64.99 -24.25 62.06
N ILE A 48 64.94 -22.94 61.86
CA ILE A 48 64.22 -22.01 62.76
C ILE A 48 62.74 -22.39 62.86
N ARG A 49 62.06 -22.63 61.73
CA ARG A 49 60.64 -23.00 61.71
C ARG A 49 60.36 -24.26 62.53
N ARG A 50 61.17 -25.31 62.35
CA ARG A 50 61.00 -26.59 63.04
C ARG A 50 61.40 -26.54 64.52
N GLN A 51 62.57 -25.96 64.83
CA GLN A 51 63.16 -26.04 66.16
C GLN A 51 62.65 -24.97 67.13
N GLN A 52 62.37 -23.75 66.66
CA GLN A 52 62.01 -22.62 67.54
C GLN A 52 60.50 -22.36 67.59
N TYR A 53 59.78 -22.63 66.50
CA TYR A 53 58.34 -22.32 66.39
C TYR A 53 57.46 -23.57 66.28
N ASN A 54 58.05 -24.77 66.26
CA ASN A 54 57.36 -26.05 66.08
C ASN A 54 56.44 -26.05 64.83
N LEU A 55 56.91 -25.48 63.72
CA LEU A 55 56.21 -25.40 62.44
C LEU A 55 56.86 -26.30 61.39
N HIS A 56 56.10 -26.68 60.36
CA HIS A 56 56.64 -27.43 59.22
C HIS A 56 57.75 -26.64 58.49
N GLU A 57 58.79 -27.35 58.05
CA GLU A 57 60.00 -26.77 57.44
C GLU A 57 59.70 -25.87 56.24
N SER A 58 58.71 -26.25 55.43
CA SER A 58 58.17 -25.43 54.35
C SER A 58 56.69 -25.11 54.60
N PRO A 59 56.22 -23.88 54.34
CA PRO A 59 54.79 -23.60 54.42
C PRO A 59 54.02 -24.33 53.31
N VAL A 60 52.73 -24.58 53.55
CA VAL A 60 51.84 -25.25 52.58
C VAL A 60 51.72 -24.46 51.28
N ILE A 61 51.67 -23.12 51.38
CA ILE A 61 51.69 -22.20 50.25
C ILE A 61 52.61 -21.02 50.60
N GLY A 62 53.43 -20.60 49.63
CA GLY A 62 54.33 -19.45 49.75
C GLY A 62 55.80 -19.83 49.95
N PRO A 63 56.69 -18.82 49.99
CA PRO A 63 58.12 -19.03 50.19
C PRO A 63 58.45 -19.44 51.63
N VAL A 64 59.56 -20.15 51.83
CA VAL A 64 60.08 -20.45 53.18
C VAL A 64 60.58 -19.15 53.81
N ILE A 65 59.85 -18.66 54.83
CA ILE A 65 60.15 -17.41 55.54
C ILE A 65 60.27 -17.62 57.05
N HIS A 66 60.89 -16.64 57.72
CA HIS A 66 60.88 -16.55 59.17
C HIS A 66 59.45 -16.29 59.71
N PRO A 67 58.94 -17.02 60.72
CA PRO A 67 57.54 -16.91 61.17
C PRO A 67 57.09 -15.53 61.66
N ARG A 68 58.01 -14.65 62.05
CA ARG A 68 57.70 -13.26 62.44
C ARG A 68 57.70 -12.25 61.30
N LEU A 69 58.20 -12.64 60.14
CA LEU A 69 58.41 -11.71 59.04
C LEU A 69 57.07 -11.10 58.60
N GLY A 70 56.00 -11.89 58.53
CA GLY A 70 54.67 -11.39 58.18
C GLY A 70 54.14 -10.34 59.17
N SER A 71 54.31 -10.57 60.47
CA SER A 71 53.89 -9.58 61.49
C SER A 71 54.69 -8.28 61.44
N LEU A 72 55.98 -8.34 61.10
CA LEU A 72 56.82 -7.15 60.97
C LEU A 72 56.40 -6.31 59.75
N TYR A 73 56.12 -6.95 58.61
CA TYR A 73 55.58 -6.25 57.44
C TYR A 73 54.22 -5.60 57.70
N ASP A 74 53.30 -6.26 58.43
CA ASP A 74 52.02 -5.64 58.82
C ASP A 74 52.21 -4.42 59.74
N GLN A 75 53.11 -4.51 60.72
CA GLN A 75 53.42 -3.41 61.64
C GLN A 75 54.15 -2.25 60.94
N ARG A 76 55.06 -2.55 60.02
CA ARG A 76 55.73 -1.51 59.21
C ARG A 76 54.76 -0.85 58.25
N ALA A 77 53.86 -1.62 57.61
CA ALA A 77 52.77 -1.07 56.80
C ALA A 77 51.87 -0.14 57.63
N ALA A 78 51.54 -0.52 58.87
CA ALA A 78 50.79 0.34 59.78
C ALA A 78 51.54 1.62 60.17
N THR A 79 52.87 1.55 60.28
CA THR A 79 53.73 2.70 60.57
C THR A 79 53.80 3.66 59.39
N TYR A 80 54.01 3.14 58.18
CA TYR A 80 53.92 3.92 56.94
C TYR A 80 52.54 4.57 56.76
N GLU A 81 51.46 3.86 57.08
CA GLU A 81 50.10 4.42 57.07
C GLU A 81 49.98 5.62 58.03
N LYS A 82 50.55 5.54 59.24
CA LYS A 82 50.53 6.64 60.21
C LYS A 82 51.41 7.84 59.82
N LEU A 83 52.48 7.60 59.07
CA LEU A 83 53.34 8.65 58.50
C LEU A 83 52.76 9.26 57.21
N GLY A 84 51.58 8.84 56.75
CA GLY A 84 50.99 9.29 55.48
C GLY A 84 51.66 8.70 54.23
N GLN A 85 52.62 7.79 54.38
CA GLN A 85 53.34 7.13 53.29
C GLN A 85 52.56 5.93 52.75
N VAL A 86 51.35 6.17 52.23
CA VAL A 86 50.39 5.12 51.84
C VAL A 86 50.95 4.20 50.75
N ALA A 87 51.73 4.72 49.80
CA ALA A 87 52.33 3.91 48.73
C ALA A 87 53.31 2.85 49.28
N SER A 88 54.12 3.20 50.28
CA SER A 88 55.03 2.28 50.96
C SER A 88 54.25 1.24 51.78
N ALA A 89 53.18 1.67 52.46
CA ALA A 89 52.29 0.77 53.19
C ALA A 89 51.63 -0.28 52.26
N ILE A 90 51.21 0.13 51.06
CA ILE A 90 50.62 -0.77 50.06
C ILE A 90 51.66 -1.77 49.54
N LYS A 91 52.91 -1.33 49.33
CA LYS A 91 54.00 -2.23 48.92
C LYS A 91 54.23 -3.32 49.97
N ASP A 92 54.29 -2.94 51.25
CA ASP A 92 54.45 -3.90 52.34
C ASP A 92 53.24 -4.83 52.48
N ALA A 93 52.02 -4.33 52.32
CA ALA A 93 50.82 -5.16 52.38
C ALA A 93 50.73 -6.17 51.22
N LYS A 94 51.12 -5.78 50.00
CA LYS A 94 51.22 -6.69 48.85
C LYS A 94 52.32 -7.73 49.04
N LEU A 95 53.47 -7.32 49.59
CA LEU A 95 54.55 -8.24 49.90
C LEU A 95 54.14 -9.23 50.98
N LEU A 96 53.41 -8.77 52.01
CA LEU A 96 52.83 -9.62 53.04
C LEU A 96 51.91 -10.71 52.46
N ILE A 97 51.03 -10.35 51.53
CA ILE A 97 50.18 -11.33 50.81
C ILE A 97 51.04 -12.35 50.04
N LYS A 98 52.12 -11.91 49.38
CA LYS A 98 52.99 -12.79 48.61
C LYS A 98 53.75 -13.79 49.49
N ILE A 99 54.22 -13.35 50.66
CA ILE A 99 55.02 -14.19 51.55
C ILE A 99 54.15 -15.06 52.48
N GLU A 100 52.94 -14.60 52.83
CA GLU A 100 51.94 -15.34 53.62
C GLU A 100 50.57 -15.36 52.90
N PRO A 101 50.41 -16.15 51.82
CA PRO A 101 49.18 -16.11 51.01
C PRO A 101 47.91 -16.56 51.75
N ILE A 102 48.06 -17.34 52.82
CA ILE A 102 46.97 -17.82 53.69
C ILE A 102 46.71 -16.83 54.85
N GLY A 103 47.62 -15.87 55.07
CA GLY A 103 47.53 -14.89 56.15
C GLY A 103 46.45 -13.83 55.89
N CYS A 104 45.45 -13.74 56.76
CA CYS A 104 44.36 -12.76 56.62
C CYS A 104 44.84 -11.30 56.72
N LYS A 105 45.92 -11.03 57.47
CA LYS A 105 46.39 -9.67 57.77
C LYS A 105 46.81 -8.90 56.52
N GLY A 106 47.46 -9.55 55.56
CA GLY A 106 47.88 -8.91 54.31
C GLY A 106 46.70 -8.36 53.52
N TYR A 107 45.68 -9.20 53.30
CA TYR A 107 44.46 -8.80 52.60
C TYR A 107 43.68 -7.72 53.35
N LEU A 108 43.56 -7.83 54.67
CA LEU A 108 42.90 -6.82 55.51
C LEU A 108 43.63 -5.47 55.45
N ARG A 109 44.96 -5.46 55.56
CA ARG A 109 45.77 -4.24 55.48
C ARG A 109 45.68 -3.60 54.11
N LEU A 110 45.87 -4.39 53.05
CA LEU A 110 45.82 -3.90 51.68
C LEU A 110 44.43 -3.36 51.34
N SER A 111 43.37 -4.08 51.71
CA SER A 111 41.99 -3.64 51.49
C SER A 111 41.70 -2.32 52.21
N LYS A 112 42.14 -2.17 53.46
CA LYS A 112 41.99 -0.93 54.22
C LYS A 112 42.71 0.26 53.56
N LEU A 113 43.94 0.06 53.12
CA LEU A 113 44.73 1.10 52.45
C LEU A 113 44.13 1.49 51.10
N LEU A 114 43.65 0.52 50.31
CA LEU A 114 42.98 0.75 49.03
C LEU A 114 41.64 1.47 49.22
N ALA A 115 40.85 1.09 50.24
CA ALA A 115 39.62 1.77 50.58
C ALA A 115 39.86 3.24 50.98
N GLY A 116 40.95 3.52 51.71
CA GLY A 116 41.36 4.89 52.04
C GLY A 116 41.83 5.74 50.85
N LEU A 117 42.11 5.12 49.70
CA LEU A 117 42.44 5.81 48.43
C LEU A 117 41.24 5.88 47.47
N ASP A 118 40.02 5.63 47.95
CA ASP A 118 38.79 5.50 47.16
C ASP A 118 38.86 4.41 46.07
N LYS A 119 39.80 3.46 46.19
CA LYS A 119 39.95 2.29 45.31
C LYS A 119 39.12 1.11 45.80
N THR A 120 37.84 1.35 46.06
CA THR A 120 36.87 0.41 46.65
C THR A 120 36.76 -0.91 45.88
N ILE A 121 36.83 -0.87 44.55
CA ILE A 121 36.76 -2.08 43.70
C ILE A 121 38.03 -2.93 43.85
N GLU A 122 39.21 -2.30 43.89
CA GLU A 122 40.48 -3.01 44.11
C GLU A 122 40.52 -3.62 45.52
N ALA A 123 40.05 -2.88 46.52
CA ALA A 123 39.89 -3.36 47.90
C ALA A 123 38.98 -4.58 47.99
N TYR A 124 37.86 -4.59 47.24
CA TYR A 124 36.94 -5.72 47.14
C TYR A 124 37.58 -6.94 46.50
N LYS A 125 38.25 -6.75 45.36
CA LYS A 125 38.95 -7.84 44.65
C LYS A 125 40.03 -8.47 45.53
N CYS A 126 40.79 -7.65 46.26
CA CYS A 126 41.79 -8.12 47.22
C CYS A 126 41.18 -9.02 48.30
N LEU A 127 40.07 -8.61 48.91
CA LEU A 127 39.38 -9.45 49.91
C LEU A 127 38.80 -10.72 49.29
N GLN A 128 38.22 -10.63 48.09
CA GLN A 128 37.68 -11.79 47.37
C GLN A 128 38.76 -12.83 47.07
N GLU A 129 39.91 -12.37 46.57
CA GLU A 129 41.08 -13.19 46.28
C GLU A 129 41.58 -13.87 47.55
N GLY A 130 41.68 -13.11 48.66
CA GLY A 130 42.06 -13.67 49.96
C GLY A 130 41.12 -14.77 50.45
N ILE A 131 39.80 -14.54 50.40
CA ILE A 131 38.82 -15.57 50.77
C ILE A 131 38.98 -16.80 49.87
N TYR A 132 39.08 -16.62 48.56
CA TYR A 132 39.18 -17.73 47.61
C TYR A 132 40.44 -18.58 47.87
N ILE A 133 41.60 -17.95 48.00
CA ILE A 133 42.86 -18.66 48.25
C ILE A 133 42.80 -19.38 49.59
N ILE A 134 42.30 -18.72 50.65
CA ILE A 134 42.18 -19.33 51.98
C ILE A 134 41.21 -20.52 51.95
N GLU A 135 39.99 -20.37 51.42
CA GLU A 135 39.01 -21.47 51.37
C GLU A 135 39.51 -22.65 50.56
N LYS A 136 40.12 -22.38 49.41
CA LYS A 136 40.69 -23.43 48.56
C LYS A 136 41.77 -24.21 49.31
N THR A 137 42.64 -23.50 50.03
CA THR A 137 43.77 -24.10 50.74
C THR A 137 43.32 -24.86 51.97
N VAL A 138 42.38 -24.31 52.76
CA VAL A 138 41.77 -24.99 53.91
C VAL A 138 41.08 -26.27 53.46
N LYS A 139 40.33 -26.25 52.35
CA LYS A 139 39.68 -27.47 51.80
C LYS A 139 40.68 -28.51 51.31
N GLN A 140 41.72 -28.08 50.60
CA GLN A 140 42.66 -28.99 49.95
C GLN A 140 43.68 -29.60 50.92
N TYR A 141 44.15 -28.83 51.90
CA TYR A 141 45.25 -29.21 52.78
C TYR A 141 44.88 -29.25 54.27
N GLN A 142 43.62 -28.98 54.63
CA GLN A 142 43.10 -29.02 56.01
C GLN A 142 43.91 -28.16 57.00
N VAL A 143 44.39 -27.01 56.54
CA VAL A 143 45.20 -26.07 57.36
C VAL A 143 44.29 -25.19 58.21
N GLU A 144 44.66 -24.96 59.46
CA GLU A 144 43.95 -24.03 60.36
C GLU A 144 44.34 -22.57 60.08
N VAL A 145 43.34 -21.69 60.10
CA VAL A 145 43.51 -20.23 59.92
C VAL A 145 42.86 -19.51 61.11
N PRO A 146 43.42 -18.40 61.62
CA PRO A 146 42.84 -17.69 62.76
C PRO A 146 41.39 -17.22 62.50
N GLU A 147 40.43 -17.90 63.12
CA GLU A 147 39.00 -17.75 62.84
C GLU A 147 38.50 -16.30 62.97
N LYS A 148 38.94 -15.58 64.01
CA LYS A 148 38.55 -14.17 64.22
C LYS A 148 38.99 -13.26 63.06
N LEU A 149 40.21 -13.45 62.55
CA LEU A 149 40.73 -12.64 61.44
C LEU A 149 40.06 -13.02 60.14
N TYR A 150 39.76 -14.30 59.96
CA TYR A 150 39.11 -14.80 58.77
C TYR A 150 37.64 -14.34 58.68
N GLN A 151 36.91 -14.37 59.80
CA GLN A 151 35.56 -13.81 59.88
C GLN A 151 35.55 -12.30 59.66
N ASN A 152 36.55 -11.56 60.17
CA ASN A 152 36.71 -10.13 59.89
C ASN A 152 36.91 -9.88 58.38
N LEU A 153 37.75 -10.68 57.73
CA LEU A 153 37.99 -10.60 56.29
C LEU A 153 36.69 -10.85 55.50
N LYS A 154 35.92 -11.88 55.87
CA LYS A 154 34.59 -12.15 55.29
C LYS A 154 33.58 -11.03 55.55
N ALA A 155 33.58 -10.44 56.74
CA ALA A 155 32.70 -9.34 57.10
C ALA A 155 33.00 -8.09 56.27
N GLN A 156 34.28 -7.69 56.15
CA GLN A 156 34.68 -6.56 55.31
C GLN A 156 34.33 -6.79 53.84
N TYR A 157 34.52 -8.01 53.34
CA TYR A 157 34.11 -8.37 51.98
C TYR A 157 32.60 -8.19 51.76
N ARG A 158 31.77 -8.64 52.72
CA ARG A 158 30.31 -8.51 52.64
C ARG A 158 29.87 -7.05 52.67
N ASN A 159 30.42 -6.25 53.58
CA ASN A 159 30.09 -4.82 53.69
C ASN A 159 30.45 -4.08 52.39
N LEU A 160 31.65 -4.31 51.87
CA LEU A 160 32.10 -3.68 50.63
C LEU A 160 31.27 -4.12 49.41
N ASN A 161 30.81 -5.36 49.37
CA ASN A 161 29.87 -5.85 48.36
C ASN A 161 28.51 -5.13 48.44
N GLN A 162 28.01 -4.92 49.65
CA GLN A 162 26.75 -4.18 49.87
C GLN A 162 26.91 -2.71 49.46
N ASP A 163 28.03 -2.08 49.81
CA ASP A 163 28.32 -0.70 49.43
C ASP A 163 28.44 -0.57 47.91
N LEU A 164 29.18 -1.46 47.24
CA LEU A 164 29.28 -1.47 45.77
C LEU A 164 27.93 -1.72 45.10
N LYS A 165 27.08 -2.60 45.66
CA LYS A 165 25.70 -2.80 45.16
C LYS A 165 24.84 -1.56 45.39
N SER A 166 25.01 -0.86 46.51
CA SER A 166 24.26 0.37 46.81
C SER A 166 24.69 1.53 45.91
N GLN A 167 26.00 1.67 45.67
CA GLN A 167 26.57 2.62 44.72
C GLN A 167 26.10 2.31 43.30
N LYS A 168 26.11 1.03 42.90
CA LYS A 168 25.55 0.60 41.61
C LYS A 168 24.06 0.89 41.50
N ARG A 169 23.27 0.70 42.57
CA ARG A 169 21.84 1.08 42.59
C ARG A 169 21.62 2.59 42.52
N LYS A 170 22.43 3.39 43.23
CA LYS A 170 22.38 4.87 43.15
C LYS A 170 22.80 5.36 41.76
N GLN A 171 23.83 4.75 41.17
CA GLN A 171 24.28 5.01 39.82
C GLN A 171 23.26 4.54 38.79
N GLU A 172 22.56 3.41 39.00
CA GLU A 172 21.43 2.96 38.18
C GLU A 172 20.22 3.89 38.31
N LEU A 173 19.99 4.53 39.46
CA LEU A 173 18.93 5.53 39.66
C LEU A 173 19.26 6.86 38.97
N SER A 174 20.51 7.33 39.05
CA SER A 174 20.97 8.51 38.30
C SER A 174 21.05 8.25 36.81
N LEU A 175 21.55 7.07 36.42
CA LEU A 175 21.50 6.58 35.04
C LEU A 175 20.06 6.42 34.59
N ARG A 176 19.09 5.99 35.41
CA ARG A 176 17.67 5.98 35.05
C ARG A 176 17.10 7.38 34.82
N GLN A 177 17.54 8.41 35.55
CA GLN A 177 17.10 9.79 35.31
C GLN A 177 17.72 10.38 34.03
N GLU A 178 18.99 10.06 33.73
CA GLU A 178 19.63 10.40 32.45
C GLU A 178 19.17 9.51 31.28
N GLU A 179 18.82 8.26 31.55
CA GLU A 179 18.24 7.29 30.64
C GLU A 179 16.80 7.61 30.37
N VAL A 180 15.97 8.14 31.27
CA VAL A 180 14.65 8.67 30.87
C VAL A 180 14.81 9.86 29.91
N LYS A 181 15.90 10.65 30.04
CA LYS A 181 16.28 11.68 29.04
C LYS A 181 16.88 11.08 27.75
N ARG A 182 17.58 9.93 27.80
CA ARG A 182 18.20 9.24 26.64
C ARG A 182 17.36 8.12 25.98
N PHE A 183 16.38 7.52 26.66
CA PHE A 183 15.46 6.46 26.19
C PHE A 183 14.34 7.04 25.34
N LYS A 184 14.08 8.35 25.42
CA LYS A 184 13.44 9.05 24.31
C LYS A 184 14.28 9.02 23.02
N LYS A 185 15.55 8.59 23.04
CA LYS A 185 16.44 8.65 21.86
C LYS A 185 17.01 7.34 21.33
N ARG A 186 17.14 6.23 22.07
CA ARG A 186 17.58 4.95 21.45
C ARG A 186 16.97 3.70 22.12
N VAL A 187 15.69 3.47 21.85
CA VAL A 187 15.18 2.11 21.69
C VAL A 187 15.94 1.51 20.50
N ASN A 188 16.38 0.25 20.56
CA ASN A 188 16.65 -0.52 19.34
C ASN A 188 15.33 -0.56 18.58
N LYS A 189 15.09 0.47 17.76
CA LYS A 189 13.91 0.55 16.92
C LYS A 189 14.04 -0.62 15.97
N ASN A 190 13.21 -1.64 16.16
CA ASN A 190 12.86 -2.46 15.04
C ASN A 190 12.33 -1.44 13.99
N LEU A 191 12.98 -1.33 12.84
CA LEU A 191 12.54 -0.37 11.83
C LEU A 191 11.32 -0.92 11.07
N ASP A 192 10.94 -2.18 11.35
CA ASP A 192 9.77 -2.80 10.76
C ASP A 192 8.49 -2.10 11.26
N PRO A 193 7.78 -1.38 10.38
CA PRO A 193 6.54 -0.70 10.74
C PRO A 193 5.48 -1.67 11.24
N LEU A 194 5.46 -2.93 10.77
CA LEU A 194 4.46 -3.92 11.19
C LEU A 194 4.68 -4.44 12.62
N TYR A 195 5.84 -4.15 13.21
CA TYR A 195 6.09 -4.44 14.62
C TYR A 195 5.45 -3.40 15.56
N TYR A 196 5.27 -2.16 15.11
CA TYR A 196 4.76 -1.06 15.94
C TYR A 196 3.37 -0.58 15.55
N PHE A 197 2.99 -0.71 14.28
CA PHE A 197 1.70 -0.21 13.81
C PHE A 197 0.58 -1.17 14.20
N PRO A 198 -0.52 -0.65 14.78
CA PRO A 198 -1.77 -1.41 14.90
C PRO A 198 -2.22 -1.93 13.54
N LEU A 199 -2.89 -3.08 13.52
CA LEU A 199 -3.38 -3.70 12.29
C LEU A 199 -4.28 -2.76 11.47
N ASP A 200 -5.04 -1.87 12.11
CA ASP A 200 -5.88 -0.87 11.42
C ASP A 200 -5.05 0.13 10.61
N ILE A 201 -3.93 0.59 11.16
CA ILE A 201 -3.01 1.51 10.47
C ILE A 201 -2.30 0.78 9.33
N VAL A 202 -1.90 -0.47 9.57
CA VAL A 202 -1.35 -1.33 8.51
C VAL A 202 -2.37 -1.49 7.39
N GLU A 203 -3.64 -1.73 7.70
CA GLU A 203 -4.69 -1.86 6.71
C GLU A 203 -4.84 -0.59 5.87
N ILE A 204 -4.92 0.59 6.49
CA ILE A 204 -5.03 1.88 5.79
C ILE A 204 -3.84 2.13 4.85
N ILE A 205 -2.62 1.82 5.31
CA ILE A 205 -1.40 1.97 4.50
C ILE A 205 -1.47 1.02 3.30
N PHE A 206 -1.72 -0.27 3.54
CA PHE A 206 -1.68 -1.29 2.49
C PHE A 206 -2.87 -1.24 1.53
N GLN A 207 -4.00 -0.63 1.91
CA GLN A 207 -5.12 -0.35 1.02
C GLN A 207 -4.74 0.58 -0.15
N GLN A 208 -3.68 1.37 -0.02
CA GLN A 208 -3.15 2.21 -1.10
C GLN A 208 -2.30 1.43 -2.12
N PHE A 209 -1.90 0.20 -1.79
CA PHE A 209 -1.09 -0.65 -2.65
C PHE A 209 -1.96 -1.56 -3.52
N SER A 210 -1.47 -1.91 -4.70
CA SER A 210 -2.09 -2.95 -5.52
C SER A 210 -1.94 -4.33 -4.86
N LEU A 211 -2.89 -5.22 -5.12
CA LEU A 211 -2.85 -6.60 -4.63
C LEU A 211 -1.52 -7.31 -4.94
N THR A 212 -0.96 -7.08 -6.13
CA THR A 212 0.34 -7.61 -6.53
C THR A 212 1.48 -7.16 -5.60
N ASN A 213 1.48 -5.88 -5.20
CA ASN A 213 2.49 -5.36 -4.28
C ASN A 213 2.28 -5.91 -2.86
N VAL A 214 1.03 -6.06 -2.40
CA VAL A 214 0.72 -6.72 -1.11
C VAL A 214 1.22 -8.16 -1.11
N LEU A 215 1.01 -8.92 -2.19
CA LEU A 215 1.51 -10.29 -2.31
C LEU A 215 3.04 -10.36 -2.35
N ARG A 216 3.73 -9.39 -2.98
CA ARG A 216 5.20 -9.30 -2.91
C ARG A 216 5.69 -9.05 -1.48
N CYS A 217 4.94 -8.27 -0.70
CA CYS A 217 5.25 -7.98 0.69
C CYS A 217 5.19 -9.22 1.60
N HIS A 218 4.53 -10.30 1.18
CA HIS A 218 4.56 -11.60 1.88
C HIS A 218 5.96 -12.19 1.96
N LEU A 219 6.84 -11.85 1.01
CA LEU A 219 8.20 -12.39 0.92
C LEU A 219 9.20 -11.66 1.81
N VAL A 220 8.78 -10.58 2.50
CA VAL A 220 9.67 -9.76 3.34
C VAL A 220 10.08 -10.50 4.61
N SER A 221 9.10 -11.00 5.36
CA SER A 221 9.34 -11.77 6.59
C SER A 221 8.11 -12.58 7.00
N LYS A 222 8.27 -13.53 7.92
CA LYS A 222 7.14 -14.27 8.50
C LYS A 222 6.14 -13.33 9.20
N LEU A 223 6.64 -12.29 9.88
CA LEU A 223 5.79 -11.28 10.53
C LEU A 223 4.90 -10.58 9.49
N TRP A 224 5.50 -10.14 8.37
CA TRP A 224 4.76 -9.52 7.28
C TRP A 224 3.70 -10.45 6.68
N TYR A 225 4.07 -11.71 6.45
CA TYR A 225 3.12 -12.70 5.96
C TYR A 225 1.91 -12.86 6.89
N TYR A 226 2.13 -13.08 8.19
CA TYR A 226 1.04 -13.31 9.14
C TYR A 226 0.21 -12.04 9.40
N SER A 227 0.87 -10.88 9.56
CA SER A 227 0.17 -9.61 9.77
C SER A 227 -0.69 -9.24 8.57
N LEU A 228 -0.17 -9.35 7.35
CA LEU A 228 -0.93 -9.01 6.15
C LEU A 228 -2.02 -10.04 5.84
N THR A 229 -1.80 -11.34 6.07
CA THR A 229 -2.86 -12.36 5.84
C THR A 229 -3.98 -12.30 6.88
N SER A 230 -3.73 -11.70 8.05
CA SER A 230 -4.75 -11.38 9.04
C SER A 230 -5.69 -10.23 8.67
N LEU A 231 -5.44 -9.54 7.53
CA LEU A 231 -6.21 -8.40 7.03
C LEU A 231 -6.92 -8.72 5.69
N PRO A 232 -8.09 -9.39 5.71
CA PRO A 232 -8.73 -9.90 4.51
C PRO A 232 -9.18 -8.82 3.52
N GLN A 233 -9.51 -7.62 3.99
CA GLN A 233 -9.95 -6.51 3.12
C GLN A 233 -8.92 -6.12 2.05
N LEU A 234 -7.62 -6.35 2.32
CA LEU A 234 -6.53 -6.10 1.37
C LEU A 234 -6.60 -7.01 0.14
N TYR A 235 -7.22 -8.18 0.25
CA TYR A 235 -7.27 -9.18 -0.82
C TYR A 235 -8.65 -9.27 -1.47
N VAL A 236 -9.70 -8.98 -0.71
CA VAL A 236 -11.09 -9.26 -1.09
C VAL A 236 -11.70 -8.12 -1.92
N SER A 237 -11.15 -6.91 -1.80
CA SER A 237 -11.68 -5.70 -2.43
C SER A 237 -11.54 -5.68 -3.95
N ARG A 238 -10.39 -6.10 -4.49
CA ARG A 238 -10.08 -6.12 -5.93
C ARG A 238 -9.18 -7.31 -6.31
N VAL A 239 -9.78 -8.46 -6.58
CA VAL A 239 -9.06 -9.68 -7.01
C VAL A 239 -8.92 -9.66 -8.53
N HIS A 240 -7.78 -9.22 -9.05
CA HIS A 240 -7.51 -9.25 -10.49
C HIS A 240 -6.51 -10.35 -10.82
N PHE A 241 -6.97 -11.34 -11.59
CA PHE A 241 -6.09 -12.37 -12.12
C PHE A 241 -5.30 -11.85 -13.33
N LYS A 242 -4.05 -12.30 -13.46
CA LYS A 242 -3.19 -11.92 -14.58
C LYS A 242 -3.75 -12.41 -15.92
N SER A 243 -3.30 -11.80 -17.01
CA SER A 243 -3.58 -12.28 -18.36
C SER A 243 -2.90 -13.63 -18.63
N GLN A 244 -3.47 -14.42 -19.55
CA GLN A 244 -3.01 -15.77 -19.89
C GLN A 244 -2.88 -16.70 -18.67
N ILE A 245 -3.84 -16.61 -17.73
CA ILE A 245 -3.78 -17.41 -16.50
C ILE A 245 -4.03 -18.89 -16.77
N THR A 246 -3.27 -19.75 -16.08
CA THR A 246 -3.48 -21.19 -16.09
C THR A 246 -4.45 -21.64 -15.01
N LEU A 247 -5.02 -22.84 -15.17
CA LEU A 247 -5.94 -23.41 -14.17
C LEU A 247 -5.26 -23.59 -12.80
N SER A 248 -4.00 -24.01 -12.78
CA SER A 248 -3.23 -24.22 -11.54
C SER A 248 -3.02 -22.90 -10.81
N GLU A 249 -2.60 -21.85 -11.51
CA GLU A 249 -2.41 -20.51 -10.93
C GLU A 249 -3.72 -19.95 -10.38
N PHE A 250 -4.81 -20.07 -11.14
CA PHE A 250 -6.15 -19.68 -10.67
C PHE A 250 -6.52 -20.47 -9.40
N ALA A 251 -6.32 -21.79 -9.39
CA ALA A 251 -6.63 -22.65 -8.26
C ALA A 251 -5.81 -22.29 -7.01
N TYR A 252 -4.51 -22.04 -7.15
CA TYR A 252 -3.65 -21.63 -6.05
C TYR A 252 -4.04 -20.25 -5.52
N GLY A 253 -4.35 -19.30 -6.41
CA GLY A 253 -4.84 -17.98 -6.03
C GLY A 253 -6.15 -18.06 -5.23
N VAL A 254 -7.13 -18.82 -5.72
CA VAL A 254 -8.41 -19.03 -5.01
C VAL A 254 -8.19 -19.74 -3.68
N LYS A 255 -7.32 -20.75 -3.61
CA LYS A 255 -6.99 -21.43 -2.35
C LYS A 255 -6.39 -20.47 -1.31
N LEU A 256 -5.43 -19.64 -1.71
CA LEU A 256 -4.83 -18.64 -0.83
C LEU A 256 -5.89 -17.66 -0.32
N LEU A 257 -6.71 -17.12 -1.22
CA LEU A 257 -7.76 -16.19 -0.89
C LEU A 257 -8.79 -16.80 0.08
N LYS A 258 -9.21 -18.05 -0.14
CA LYS A 258 -10.11 -18.75 0.77
C LYS A 258 -9.53 -18.91 2.16
N ASN A 259 -8.24 -19.22 2.27
CA ASN A 259 -7.57 -19.32 3.58
C ASN A 259 -7.51 -17.98 4.31
N ILE A 260 -7.43 -16.86 3.58
CA ILE A 260 -7.46 -15.51 4.17
C ILE A 260 -8.88 -15.15 4.60
N VAL A 261 -9.85 -15.47 3.74
CA VAL A 261 -11.26 -15.11 3.90
C VAL A 261 -11.98 -16.01 4.92
N SER A 262 -11.50 -17.22 5.21
CA SER A 262 -12.09 -18.11 6.21
C SER A 262 -12.15 -17.50 7.60
N ASN A 263 -11.29 -16.51 7.88
CA ASN A 263 -11.26 -15.79 9.16
C ASN A 263 -12.27 -14.63 9.20
N THR A 264 -13.02 -14.37 8.12
CA THR A 264 -14.07 -13.35 8.06
C THR A 264 -15.45 -13.97 8.15
N HIS A 265 -16.37 -13.27 8.80
CA HIS A 265 -17.77 -13.68 8.89
C HIS A 265 -18.53 -13.61 7.55
N SER A 266 -18.15 -12.70 6.63
CA SER A 266 -18.90 -12.46 5.40
C SER A 266 -18.56 -13.40 4.25
N GLN A 267 -17.33 -13.93 4.21
CA GLN A 267 -16.80 -14.77 3.14
C GLN A 267 -17.11 -14.28 1.70
N LEU A 268 -17.15 -12.95 1.53
CA LEU A 268 -17.64 -12.28 0.34
C LEU A 268 -16.51 -11.57 -0.41
N PHE A 269 -16.24 -11.99 -1.64
CA PHE A 269 -15.39 -11.31 -2.61
C PHE A 269 -16.09 -10.10 -3.22
N LYS A 270 -15.60 -8.90 -2.91
CA LYS A 270 -16.22 -7.65 -3.38
C LYS A 270 -16.10 -7.51 -4.90
N HIS A 271 -14.95 -7.86 -5.48
CA HIS A 271 -14.73 -7.81 -6.92
C HIS A 271 -13.71 -8.87 -7.37
N VAL A 272 -14.07 -9.66 -8.39
CA VAL A 272 -13.23 -10.68 -9.01
C VAL A 272 -13.17 -10.46 -10.50
N ARG A 273 -11.96 -10.34 -11.05
CA ARG A 273 -11.71 -10.11 -12.47
C ARG A 273 -10.81 -11.19 -13.07
N VAL A 274 -11.30 -11.84 -14.13
CA VAL A 274 -10.55 -12.79 -14.97
C VAL A 274 -10.34 -12.17 -16.35
N ASN A 275 -9.08 -11.85 -16.69
CA ASN A 275 -8.73 -11.08 -17.89
C ASN A 275 -8.50 -11.90 -19.17
N SER A 276 -7.89 -13.07 -19.05
CA SER A 276 -7.74 -14.05 -20.13
C SER A 276 -7.12 -15.31 -19.58
N ALA A 277 -7.62 -16.47 -20.00
CA ALA A 277 -7.04 -17.77 -19.77
C ALA A 277 -6.01 -18.09 -20.87
N LEU A 278 -5.07 -18.98 -20.56
CA LEU A 278 -4.04 -19.42 -21.51
C LEU A 278 -4.65 -20.02 -22.81
N ASN A 279 -5.73 -20.79 -22.67
CA ASN A 279 -6.47 -21.39 -23.78
C ASN A 279 -7.91 -21.74 -23.36
N LEU A 280 -8.71 -22.22 -24.32
CA LEU A 280 -10.11 -22.61 -24.10
C LEU A 280 -10.28 -23.71 -23.04
N GLN A 281 -9.35 -24.67 -22.93
CA GLN A 281 -9.43 -25.74 -21.92
C GLN A 281 -9.27 -25.19 -20.50
N HIS A 282 -8.31 -24.28 -20.30
CA HIS A 282 -8.14 -23.59 -19.02
C HIS A 282 -9.35 -22.72 -18.69
N LEU A 283 -9.86 -21.93 -19.65
CA LEU A 283 -11.06 -21.11 -19.47
C LEU A 283 -12.24 -21.96 -18.99
N ASN A 284 -12.49 -23.07 -19.69
CA ASN A 284 -13.56 -24.02 -19.37
C ASN A 284 -13.52 -24.48 -17.90
N LYS A 285 -12.32 -24.80 -17.41
CA LYS A 285 -12.10 -25.27 -16.04
C LYS A 285 -12.10 -24.13 -15.00
N ILE A 286 -11.65 -22.94 -15.37
CA ILE A 286 -11.72 -21.75 -14.50
C ILE A 286 -13.17 -21.36 -14.26
N ILE A 287 -14.02 -21.32 -15.29
CA ILE A 287 -15.46 -21.04 -15.15
C ILE A 287 -16.14 -22.10 -14.28
N GLU A 288 -15.83 -23.38 -14.52
CA GLU A 288 -16.33 -24.49 -13.70
C GLU A 288 -15.99 -24.30 -12.21
N LYS A 289 -14.74 -23.89 -11.91
CA LYS A 289 -14.35 -23.55 -10.54
C LYS A 289 -15.06 -22.31 -9.99
N LEU A 290 -15.20 -21.23 -10.77
CA LEU A 290 -15.95 -20.05 -10.32
C LEU A 290 -17.38 -20.39 -9.89
N ILE A 291 -18.03 -21.32 -10.58
CA ILE A 291 -19.39 -21.78 -10.27
C ILE A 291 -19.41 -22.71 -9.05
N THR A 292 -18.47 -23.66 -8.96
CA THR A 292 -18.58 -24.81 -8.04
C THR A 292 -17.74 -24.71 -6.78
N GLU A 293 -16.72 -23.86 -6.75
CA GLU A 293 -15.79 -23.77 -5.62
C GLU A 293 -16.53 -23.29 -4.35
N PRO A 294 -16.47 -24.04 -3.24
CA PRO A 294 -17.24 -23.69 -2.05
C PRO A 294 -16.70 -22.42 -1.38
N ASN A 295 -17.59 -21.66 -0.74
CA ASN A 295 -17.30 -20.46 0.04
C ASN A 295 -16.64 -19.33 -0.75
N MET A 296 -17.02 -19.18 -2.02
CA MET A 296 -16.55 -18.10 -2.89
C MET A 296 -17.74 -17.20 -3.29
N SER A 297 -18.37 -16.54 -2.32
CA SER A 297 -19.48 -15.62 -2.63
C SER A 297 -18.92 -14.37 -3.32
N ILE A 298 -19.43 -14.02 -4.50
CA ILE A 298 -18.92 -12.92 -5.34
C ILE A 298 -19.98 -11.83 -5.45
N GLN A 299 -19.57 -10.58 -5.19
CA GLN A 299 -20.42 -9.39 -5.30
C GLN A 299 -20.32 -8.72 -6.67
N SER A 300 -19.12 -8.68 -7.26
CA SER A 300 -18.88 -8.14 -8.60
C SER A 300 -17.94 -9.07 -9.37
N LEU A 301 -18.32 -9.40 -10.61
CA LEU A 301 -17.61 -10.34 -11.46
C LEU A 301 -17.33 -9.73 -12.84
N ASP A 302 -16.05 -9.70 -13.19
CA ASP A 302 -15.57 -9.29 -14.51
C ASP A 302 -14.92 -10.49 -15.19
N ILE A 303 -15.44 -10.90 -16.35
CA ILE A 303 -14.84 -11.96 -17.17
C ILE A 303 -14.65 -11.43 -18.58
N ILE A 304 -13.41 -11.28 -18.99
CA ILE A 304 -13.02 -10.89 -20.34
C ILE A 304 -12.11 -12.01 -20.85
N ASP A 305 -12.43 -12.60 -22.01
CA ASP A 305 -11.59 -13.61 -22.64
C ASP A 305 -11.91 -13.67 -24.13
N LYS A 306 -10.95 -14.09 -24.96
CA LYS A 306 -11.20 -14.28 -26.39
C LYS A 306 -12.19 -15.40 -26.72
N ASN A 307 -12.45 -16.32 -25.79
CA ASN A 307 -13.33 -17.47 -26.00
C ASN A 307 -14.57 -17.48 -25.09
N ILE A 308 -14.83 -16.42 -24.32
CA ILE A 308 -16.02 -16.37 -23.45
C ILE A 308 -17.23 -15.86 -24.23
N ASN A 309 -18.36 -16.56 -24.10
CA ASN A 309 -19.67 -16.11 -24.52
C ASN A 309 -20.76 -16.60 -23.55
N LEU A 310 -21.99 -16.11 -23.72
CA LEU A 310 -23.11 -16.48 -22.87
C LEU A 310 -23.48 -17.97 -23.01
N GLN A 311 -23.36 -18.52 -24.22
CA GLN A 311 -23.64 -19.93 -24.52
C GLN A 311 -22.71 -20.85 -23.70
N LEU A 312 -21.42 -20.52 -23.65
CA LEU A 312 -20.43 -21.22 -22.82
C LEU A 312 -20.77 -21.12 -21.33
N LEU A 313 -21.13 -19.91 -20.84
CA LEU A 313 -21.53 -19.71 -19.46
C LEU A 313 -22.74 -20.59 -19.09
N TYR A 314 -23.78 -20.60 -19.93
CA TYR A 314 -24.97 -21.43 -19.73
C TYR A 314 -24.65 -22.92 -19.79
N ASN A 315 -23.78 -23.36 -20.70
CA ASN A 315 -23.30 -24.74 -20.76
C ASN A 315 -22.67 -25.17 -19.43
N LYS A 316 -21.82 -24.31 -18.86
CA LYS A 316 -21.12 -24.58 -17.60
C LYS A 316 -22.04 -24.57 -16.39
N LEU A 317 -22.98 -23.62 -16.33
CA LEU A 317 -24.01 -23.60 -15.30
C LEU A 317 -24.89 -24.84 -15.37
N CYS A 318 -25.32 -25.25 -16.57
CA CYS A 318 -26.11 -26.48 -16.77
C CYS A 318 -25.35 -27.72 -16.30
N LYS A 319 -24.07 -27.87 -16.69
CA LYS A 319 -23.21 -29.00 -16.23
C LYS A 319 -22.96 -28.99 -14.73
N ALA A 320 -22.96 -27.82 -14.10
CA ALA A 320 -22.88 -27.67 -12.66
C ALA A 320 -24.23 -27.83 -11.94
N GLY A 321 -25.32 -28.18 -12.65
CA GLY A 321 -26.65 -28.33 -12.08
C GLY A 321 -27.28 -27.00 -11.63
N TRP A 322 -26.94 -25.90 -12.29
CA TRP A 322 -27.40 -24.54 -11.98
C TRP A 322 -27.13 -24.11 -10.53
N ARG A 323 -25.99 -24.55 -9.97
CA ARG A 323 -25.52 -24.09 -8.66
C ARG A 323 -25.19 -22.60 -8.72
N MET A 324 -25.93 -21.80 -7.93
CA MET A 324 -25.77 -20.34 -7.90
C MET A 324 -25.16 -19.81 -6.60
N ASN A 325 -24.70 -20.68 -5.69
CA ASN A 325 -24.23 -20.32 -4.34
C ASN A 325 -23.21 -19.17 -4.37
N ASN A 326 -22.23 -19.24 -5.27
CA ASN A 326 -21.19 -18.22 -5.42
C ASN A 326 -21.70 -16.90 -6.00
N PHE A 327 -22.84 -16.91 -6.71
CA PHE A 327 -23.41 -15.73 -7.36
C PHE A 327 -24.70 -15.20 -6.73
N GLN A 328 -25.14 -15.75 -5.58
CA GLN A 328 -26.38 -15.31 -4.91
C GLN A 328 -26.35 -13.82 -4.51
N ASN A 329 -25.16 -13.27 -4.26
CA ASN A 329 -24.92 -11.88 -3.89
C ASN A 329 -24.31 -11.04 -5.02
N LEU A 330 -24.40 -11.52 -6.28
CA LEU A 330 -23.86 -10.80 -7.42
C LEU A 330 -24.70 -9.56 -7.72
N HIS A 331 -24.09 -8.39 -7.54
CA HIS A 331 -24.67 -7.07 -7.82
C HIS A 331 -24.14 -6.46 -9.11
N SER A 332 -22.97 -6.89 -9.59
CA SER A 332 -22.34 -6.35 -10.79
C SER A 332 -21.74 -7.49 -11.63
N LEU A 333 -22.04 -7.48 -12.93
CA LEU A 333 -21.51 -8.43 -13.90
C LEU A 333 -21.01 -7.69 -15.14
N ARG A 334 -19.73 -7.83 -15.46
CA ARG A 334 -19.11 -7.38 -16.71
C ARG A 334 -18.60 -8.58 -17.49
N MET A 335 -19.03 -8.71 -18.74
CA MET A 335 -18.57 -9.77 -19.63
C MET A 335 -18.05 -9.20 -20.96
N GLY A 336 -16.79 -9.48 -21.26
CA GLY A 336 -16.16 -9.23 -22.55
C GLY A 336 -16.34 -10.44 -23.47
N LEU A 337 -17.41 -10.45 -24.26
CA LEU A 337 -17.87 -11.55 -25.09
C LEU A 337 -17.14 -11.61 -26.44
N ASN A 338 -17.05 -12.81 -27.00
CA ASN A 338 -16.42 -13.01 -28.32
C ASN A 338 -17.40 -13.09 -29.50
N CYS A 339 -18.71 -13.13 -29.24
CA CYS A 339 -19.77 -13.15 -30.26
C CYS A 339 -20.99 -12.33 -29.80
N SER A 340 -21.99 -12.18 -30.67
CA SER A 340 -23.23 -11.46 -30.36
C SER A 340 -23.94 -11.97 -29.10
N ILE A 341 -24.60 -11.03 -28.41
CA ILE A 341 -25.42 -11.30 -27.22
C ILE A 341 -26.67 -12.10 -27.64
N LYS A 342 -26.69 -13.40 -27.34
CA LYS A 342 -27.83 -14.30 -27.59
C LYS A 342 -28.41 -14.82 -26.28
N ASN A 343 -29.74 -14.83 -26.18
CA ASN A 343 -30.47 -15.20 -24.97
C ASN A 343 -29.99 -14.41 -23.73
N GLY A 344 -29.77 -13.11 -23.86
CA GLY A 344 -29.29 -12.26 -22.76
C GLY A 344 -30.26 -12.22 -21.58
N GLU A 345 -31.56 -12.45 -21.82
CA GLU A 345 -32.63 -12.36 -20.80
C GLU A 345 -32.43 -13.35 -19.66
N ILE A 346 -31.80 -14.50 -19.96
CA ILE A 346 -31.44 -15.51 -18.98
C ILE A 346 -30.51 -14.92 -17.91
N VAL A 347 -29.60 -14.00 -18.27
CA VAL A 347 -28.72 -13.31 -17.30
C VAL A 347 -29.55 -12.52 -16.28
N LEU A 348 -30.56 -11.78 -16.74
CA LEU A 348 -31.45 -11.00 -15.89
C LEU A 348 -32.30 -11.89 -14.97
N ASN A 349 -32.69 -13.07 -15.47
CA ASN A 349 -33.49 -14.01 -14.71
C ASN A 349 -32.66 -14.78 -13.67
N LEU A 350 -31.41 -15.10 -14.00
CA LEU A 350 -30.44 -15.78 -13.14
C LEU A 350 -30.03 -14.94 -11.93
N PHE A 351 -29.61 -13.69 -12.15
CA PHE A 351 -29.01 -12.86 -11.10
C PHE A 351 -30.02 -11.87 -10.52
N LYS A 352 -30.78 -12.33 -9.51
CA LYS A 352 -31.89 -11.57 -8.92
C LYS A 352 -31.49 -10.25 -8.22
N LYS A 353 -30.25 -10.14 -7.73
CA LYS A 353 -29.74 -8.94 -7.04
C LYS A 353 -28.87 -8.05 -7.94
N LEU A 354 -28.86 -8.31 -9.25
CA LEU A 354 -28.01 -7.61 -10.20
C LEU A 354 -28.44 -6.14 -10.33
N LYS A 355 -27.54 -5.22 -10.02
CA LYS A 355 -27.71 -3.77 -10.14
C LYS A 355 -26.96 -3.21 -11.35
N LYS A 356 -25.83 -3.80 -11.73
CA LYS A 356 -25.01 -3.36 -12.86
C LYS A 356 -24.76 -4.52 -13.83
N LEU A 357 -25.08 -4.31 -15.10
CA LEU A 357 -24.83 -5.27 -16.16
C LEU A 357 -24.07 -4.60 -17.31
N GLU A 358 -22.91 -5.17 -17.66
CA GLU A 358 -22.11 -4.73 -18.79
C GLU A 358 -21.83 -5.93 -19.71
N LEU A 359 -22.38 -5.89 -20.93
CA LEU A 359 -22.13 -6.90 -21.96
C LEU A 359 -21.42 -6.23 -23.13
N ILE A 360 -20.15 -6.56 -23.30
CA ILE A 360 -19.25 -5.92 -24.26
C ILE A 360 -18.77 -6.99 -25.24
N VAL A 361 -19.18 -6.92 -26.49
CA VAL A 361 -18.70 -7.81 -27.55
C VAL A 361 -17.37 -7.28 -28.07
N VAL A 362 -16.28 -7.88 -27.59
CA VAL A 362 -14.89 -7.47 -27.87
C VAL A 362 -14.39 -8.08 -29.17
N PHE A 363 -14.87 -9.28 -29.55
CA PHE A 363 -14.48 -9.97 -30.77
C PHE A 363 -15.70 -10.21 -31.67
N ALA A 364 -15.47 -10.35 -32.98
CA ALA A 364 -16.51 -10.46 -34.00
C ALA A 364 -16.76 -11.90 -34.49
N GLU A 365 -16.66 -12.89 -33.60
CA GLU A 365 -16.83 -14.28 -34.02
C GLU A 365 -18.29 -14.63 -34.33
N GLN A 366 -18.48 -15.58 -35.25
CA GLN A 366 -19.81 -16.06 -35.62
C GLN A 366 -20.43 -16.88 -34.48
N SER A 367 -21.73 -16.68 -34.25
CA SER A 367 -22.43 -17.36 -33.18
C SER A 367 -22.70 -18.84 -33.47
N SER A 368 -22.70 -19.27 -34.73
CA SER A 368 -22.91 -20.66 -35.17
C SER A 368 -21.90 -21.61 -34.52
N SER A 369 -20.65 -21.18 -34.40
CA SER A 369 -19.55 -21.93 -33.78
C SER A 369 -19.83 -22.34 -32.33
N TYR A 370 -20.82 -21.71 -31.69
CA TYR A 370 -21.18 -21.92 -30.28
C TYR A 370 -22.60 -22.45 -30.08
N GLN A 371 -23.31 -22.81 -31.15
CA GLN A 371 -24.70 -23.25 -31.06
C GLN A 371 -24.85 -24.54 -30.26
N GLU A 372 -23.91 -25.47 -30.39
CA GLU A 372 -23.89 -26.75 -29.66
C GLU A 372 -23.71 -26.57 -28.14
N LEU A 373 -23.17 -25.43 -27.70
CA LEU A 373 -23.00 -25.15 -26.27
C LEU A 373 -24.32 -24.79 -25.59
N VAL A 374 -25.32 -24.33 -26.35
CA VAL A 374 -26.60 -23.90 -25.78
C VAL A 374 -27.36 -25.12 -25.24
N PRO A 375 -27.67 -25.19 -23.93
CA PRO A 375 -28.35 -26.33 -23.33
C PRO A 375 -29.87 -26.28 -23.63
N SER A 376 -30.23 -26.33 -24.91
CA SER A 376 -31.59 -26.08 -25.39
C SER A 376 -32.61 -27.13 -24.94
N GLN A 377 -32.17 -28.33 -24.58
CA GLN A 377 -33.02 -29.41 -24.06
C GLN A 377 -33.24 -29.32 -22.54
N ASP A 378 -32.43 -28.53 -21.82
CA ASP A 378 -32.52 -28.43 -20.36
C ASP A 378 -33.79 -27.70 -19.91
N LYS A 379 -34.48 -28.27 -18.92
CA LYS A 379 -35.76 -27.73 -18.43
C LYS A 379 -35.58 -26.38 -17.74
N ILE A 380 -34.49 -26.20 -16.97
CA ILE A 380 -34.21 -24.96 -16.25
C ILE A 380 -33.83 -23.86 -17.25
N PHE A 381 -33.02 -24.19 -18.26
CA PHE A 381 -32.69 -23.28 -19.35
C PHE A 381 -33.95 -22.72 -20.04
N LYS A 382 -34.87 -23.60 -20.47
CA LYS A 382 -36.13 -23.19 -21.11
C LYS A 382 -36.96 -22.31 -20.18
N ARG A 383 -37.15 -22.73 -18.93
CA ARG A 383 -37.88 -21.95 -17.93
C ARG A 383 -37.29 -20.56 -17.73
N LEU A 384 -35.96 -20.43 -17.64
CA LEU A 384 -35.30 -19.13 -17.46
C LEU A 384 -35.37 -18.26 -18.71
N LYS A 385 -35.38 -18.88 -19.90
CA LYS A 385 -35.53 -18.16 -21.17
C LYS A 385 -36.93 -17.60 -21.32
N ASP A 386 -37.95 -18.38 -20.99
CA ASP A 386 -39.36 -18.01 -21.17
C ASP A 386 -39.92 -17.23 -19.96
N GLN A 387 -39.14 -17.09 -18.89
CA GLN A 387 -39.54 -16.33 -17.70
C GLN A 387 -39.54 -14.83 -17.99
N GLU A 388 -40.71 -14.22 -17.89
CA GLU A 388 -40.85 -12.77 -17.86
C GLU A 388 -41.08 -12.27 -16.43
N LYS A 389 -40.49 -11.12 -16.12
CA LYS A 389 -40.70 -10.43 -14.85
C LYS A 389 -41.21 -9.02 -15.15
N ASP A 390 -42.09 -8.53 -14.29
CA ASP A 390 -42.66 -7.19 -14.42
C ASP A 390 -41.60 -6.10 -14.33
N GLN A 391 -40.58 -6.31 -13.48
CA GLN A 391 -39.54 -5.32 -13.19
C GLN A 391 -38.20 -6.00 -12.87
N TYR A 392 -37.12 -5.35 -13.27
CA TYR A 392 -35.75 -5.76 -12.97
C TYR A 392 -35.01 -4.67 -12.17
N PRO A 393 -34.17 -5.04 -11.17
CA PRO A 393 -33.58 -4.09 -10.23
C PRO A 393 -32.32 -3.36 -10.75
N LEU A 394 -32.07 -3.37 -12.07
CA LEU A 394 -30.87 -2.77 -12.65
C LEU A 394 -30.86 -1.25 -12.45
N GLU A 395 -29.71 -0.74 -12.01
CA GLU A 395 -29.36 0.67 -11.86
C GLU A 395 -28.46 1.14 -13.03
N SER A 396 -27.67 0.23 -13.62
CA SER A 396 -26.78 0.54 -14.76
C SER A 396 -26.80 -0.59 -15.79
N LEU A 397 -26.99 -0.23 -17.07
CA LEU A 397 -26.99 -1.15 -18.21
C LEU A 397 -26.05 -0.64 -19.31
N VAL A 398 -25.03 -1.43 -19.62
CA VAL A 398 -24.06 -1.15 -20.68
C VAL A 398 -24.07 -2.27 -21.70
N LEU A 399 -24.40 -1.93 -22.94
CA LEU A 399 -24.45 -2.82 -24.08
C LEU A 399 -23.54 -2.27 -25.17
N VAL A 400 -22.51 -3.04 -25.51
CA VAL A 400 -21.52 -2.65 -26.52
C VAL A 400 -21.38 -3.82 -27.49
N ASN A 401 -21.73 -3.61 -28.76
CA ASN A 401 -21.56 -4.62 -29.81
C ASN A 401 -20.30 -4.32 -30.64
N HIS A 402 -19.75 -5.32 -31.33
CA HIS A 402 -18.59 -5.12 -32.20
C HIS A 402 -19.01 -4.49 -33.53
N THR A 403 -18.21 -3.57 -34.08
CA THR A 403 -18.55 -2.83 -35.31
C THR A 403 -18.66 -3.70 -36.55
N GLU A 404 -17.95 -4.83 -36.59
CA GLU A 404 -18.03 -5.83 -37.67
C GLU A 404 -19.29 -6.71 -37.60
N LEU A 405 -20.03 -6.65 -36.49
CA LEU A 405 -21.30 -7.36 -36.30
C LEU A 405 -22.51 -6.45 -36.57
N LEU A 406 -22.31 -5.41 -37.37
CA LEU A 406 -23.34 -4.52 -37.89
C LEU A 406 -23.67 -4.88 -39.34
N LYS A 407 -24.90 -4.56 -39.78
CA LYS A 407 -25.29 -4.76 -41.17
C LYS A 407 -24.43 -3.89 -42.10
N GLY A 408 -24.03 -4.45 -43.23
CA GLY A 408 -23.21 -3.79 -44.26
C GLY A 408 -21.70 -3.83 -44.01
N ASN A 409 -21.25 -4.07 -42.78
CA ASN A 409 -19.84 -4.33 -42.47
C ASN A 409 -19.49 -5.83 -42.53
N ASN A 410 -20.52 -6.68 -42.55
CA ASN A 410 -20.41 -8.12 -42.61
C ASN A 410 -20.97 -8.65 -43.92
N THR A 411 -20.32 -9.65 -44.53
CA THR A 411 -20.80 -10.32 -45.74
C THR A 411 -22.02 -11.19 -45.48
N PHE A 412 -22.18 -11.67 -44.24
CA PHE A 412 -23.27 -12.55 -43.85
C PHE A 412 -24.54 -11.78 -43.46
N GLN A 413 -25.70 -12.35 -43.77
CA GLN A 413 -26.99 -11.81 -43.33
C GLN A 413 -27.25 -12.14 -41.84
N PRO A 414 -27.88 -11.24 -41.07
CA PRO A 414 -28.24 -11.51 -39.68
C PRO A 414 -29.18 -12.71 -39.54
N SER A 415 -28.82 -13.68 -38.71
CA SER A 415 -29.64 -14.86 -38.45
C SER A 415 -29.28 -15.52 -37.11
N SER A 416 -30.09 -16.52 -36.73
CA SER A 416 -29.80 -17.38 -35.57
C SER A 416 -28.46 -18.12 -35.70
N GLN A 417 -27.94 -18.30 -36.92
CA GLN A 417 -26.67 -18.96 -37.18
C GLN A 417 -25.49 -17.98 -37.27
N THR A 418 -25.70 -16.74 -37.73
CA THR A 418 -24.60 -15.80 -37.98
C THR A 418 -24.33 -14.89 -36.77
N TYR A 419 -24.93 -13.70 -36.74
CA TYR A 419 -24.78 -12.70 -35.69
C TYR A 419 -26.11 -11.97 -35.46
N ASN A 420 -26.20 -11.25 -34.33
CA ASN A 420 -27.34 -10.42 -33.98
C ASN A 420 -26.89 -8.95 -33.85
N PRO A 421 -27.27 -8.06 -34.79
CA PRO A 421 -26.94 -6.64 -34.74
C PRO A 421 -27.89 -5.81 -33.88
N TYR A 422 -29.00 -6.39 -33.39
CA TYR A 422 -30.06 -5.63 -32.73
C TYR A 422 -29.83 -5.51 -31.21
N PRO A 423 -30.21 -4.38 -30.60
CA PRO A 423 -30.02 -4.16 -29.16
C PRO A 423 -30.93 -5.09 -28.35
N PRO A 424 -30.38 -5.87 -27.39
CA PRO A 424 -31.19 -6.70 -26.51
C PRO A 424 -31.91 -5.85 -25.43
N PHE A 425 -32.89 -6.46 -24.77
CA PHE A 425 -33.58 -5.94 -23.57
C PHE A 425 -34.54 -4.76 -23.75
N LEU A 426 -34.79 -4.30 -24.98
CA LEU A 426 -35.71 -3.16 -25.20
C LEU A 426 -37.15 -3.42 -24.75
N GLU A 427 -37.55 -4.68 -24.62
CA GLU A 427 -38.90 -5.06 -24.17
C GLU A 427 -39.01 -5.22 -22.64
N LYS A 428 -37.91 -5.01 -21.91
CA LYS A 428 -37.86 -5.24 -20.44
C LYS A 428 -37.97 -3.93 -19.67
N ASN A 429 -38.46 -4.02 -18.43
CA ASN A 429 -38.74 -2.87 -17.57
C ASN A 429 -37.68 -2.69 -16.46
N PHE A 430 -37.08 -1.49 -16.39
CA PHE A 430 -36.00 -1.17 -15.46
C PHE A 430 -36.30 0.13 -14.69
N PRO A 431 -37.19 0.08 -13.67
CA PRO A 431 -37.67 1.28 -12.98
C PRO A 431 -36.58 2.07 -12.25
N ASN A 432 -35.49 1.40 -11.84
CA ASN A 432 -34.37 2.00 -11.09
C ASN A 432 -33.18 2.37 -11.99
N LEU A 433 -33.30 2.23 -13.31
CA LEU A 433 -32.17 2.43 -14.22
C LEU A 433 -31.76 3.90 -14.24
N GLN A 434 -30.54 4.18 -13.79
CA GLN A 434 -29.94 5.51 -13.76
C GLN A 434 -29.04 5.76 -14.97
N GLN A 435 -28.33 4.72 -15.42
CA GLN A 435 -27.39 4.81 -16.53
C GLN A 435 -27.72 3.78 -17.62
N LEU A 436 -27.83 4.27 -18.86
CA LEU A 436 -28.01 3.47 -20.06
C LEU A 436 -26.89 3.75 -21.06
N THR A 437 -26.26 2.70 -21.57
CA THR A 437 -25.29 2.79 -22.65
C THR A 437 -25.61 1.75 -23.72
N ILE A 438 -25.79 2.20 -24.96
CA ILE A 438 -26.00 1.33 -26.13
C ILE A 438 -25.08 1.77 -27.26
N CYS A 439 -24.21 0.86 -27.68
CA CYS A 439 -23.10 1.16 -28.57
C CYS A 439 -23.01 0.14 -29.72
N SER A 440 -22.91 0.64 -30.96
CA SER A 440 -22.81 -0.14 -32.21
C SER A 440 -23.90 -1.20 -32.44
N PHE A 441 -25.16 -0.84 -32.22
CA PHE A 441 -26.31 -1.67 -32.59
C PHE A 441 -27.11 -1.07 -33.76
N ASP A 442 -27.90 -1.91 -34.42
CA ASP A 442 -28.84 -1.52 -35.47
C ASP A 442 -30.26 -1.35 -34.91
N PHE A 443 -30.85 -0.17 -35.10
CA PHE A 443 -32.21 0.16 -34.64
C PHE A 443 -33.31 0.03 -35.70
N GLY A 444 -33.00 -0.41 -36.93
CA GLY A 444 -33.89 -0.28 -38.08
C GLY A 444 -35.30 -0.86 -37.87
N ASN A 445 -35.43 -1.94 -37.10
CA ASN A 445 -36.72 -2.57 -36.77
C ASN A 445 -37.11 -2.42 -35.30
N SER A 446 -36.34 -1.68 -34.49
CA SER A 446 -36.50 -1.60 -33.04
C SER A 446 -36.79 -0.19 -32.50
N LEU A 447 -36.98 0.81 -33.37
CA LEU A 447 -37.29 2.18 -32.97
C LEU A 447 -38.58 2.31 -32.12
N PRO A 448 -39.72 1.70 -32.50
CA PRO A 448 -40.92 1.77 -31.65
C PRO A 448 -40.71 1.14 -30.27
N GLN A 449 -40.05 -0.02 -30.24
CA GLN A 449 -39.70 -0.71 -28.99
C GLN A 449 -38.78 0.15 -28.13
N PHE A 450 -37.81 0.84 -28.75
CA PHE A 450 -36.93 1.76 -28.04
C PHE A 450 -37.68 2.96 -27.45
N GLY A 451 -38.68 3.49 -28.15
CA GLY A 451 -39.56 4.54 -27.63
C GLY A 451 -40.35 4.07 -26.41
N HIS A 452 -40.95 2.88 -26.48
CA HIS A 452 -41.62 2.26 -25.33
C HIS A 452 -40.65 1.98 -24.17
N PHE A 453 -39.43 1.55 -24.48
CA PHE A 453 -38.38 1.30 -23.50
C PHE A 453 -38.04 2.56 -22.69
N MET A 454 -37.99 3.73 -23.32
CA MET A 454 -37.74 5.01 -22.63
C MET A 454 -38.78 5.30 -21.53
N LEU A 455 -40.02 4.84 -21.69
CA LEU A 455 -41.06 4.98 -20.66
C LEU A 455 -40.80 4.10 -19.43
N GLN A 456 -40.08 2.98 -19.63
CA GLN A 456 -39.80 1.98 -18.61
C GLN A 456 -38.53 2.28 -17.79
N ILE A 457 -37.91 3.44 -18.00
CA ILE A 457 -36.67 3.88 -17.31
C ILE A 457 -36.82 5.26 -16.65
N PRO A 458 -37.82 5.48 -15.76
CA PRO A 458 -38.19 6.80 -15.25
C PRO A 458 -37.11 7.48 -14.39
N GLN A 459 -36.12 6.74 -13.86
CA GLN A 459 -35.03 7.29 -13.04
C GLN A 459 -33.74 7.54 -13.83
N CYS A 460 -33.78 7.45 -15.17
CA CYS A 460 -32.59 7.58 -15.99
C CYS A 460 -32.03 9.01 -15.94
N THR A 461 -30.75 9.14 -15.63
CA THR A 461 -30.04 10.43 -15.60
C THR A 461 -28.93 10.50 -16.62
N LYS A 462 -28.44 9.34 -17.11
CA LYS A 462 -27.32 9.26 -18.05
C LYS A 462 -27.65 8.35 -19.22
N ILE A 463 -27.64 8.90 -20.42
CA ILE A 463 -27.82 8.15 -21.67
C ILE A 463 -26.59 8.33 -22.55
N TYR A 464 -26.01 7.22 -22.97
CA TYR A 464 -24.88 7.17 -23.89
C TYR A 464 -25.21 6.31 -25.11
N LEU A 465 -25.32 6.94 -26.27
CA LEU A 465 -25.59 6.30 -27.55
C LEU A 465 -24.45 6.63 -28.52
N GLU A 466 -23.74 5.62 -29.01
CA GLU A 466 -22.59 5.81 -29.90
C GLU A 466 -22.58 4.80 -31.04
N ASN A 467 -22.35 5.30 -32.25
CA ASN A 467 -22.15 4.49 -33.46
C ASN A 467 -23.31 3.52 -33.76
N ASN A 468 -24.54 3.86 -33.37
CA ASN A 468 -25.73 3.07 -33.67
C ASN A 468 -26.22 3.33 -35.10
N GLN A 469 -26.64 2.28 -35.81
CA GLN A 469 -27.18 2.36 -37.17
C GLN A 469 -28.70 2.54 -37.14
N ASN A 470 -29.24 3.17 -38.18
CA ASN A 470 -30.68 3.38 -38.38
C ASN A 470 -31.38 4.13 -37.23
N ILE A 471 -30.61 4.95 -36.50
CA ILE A 471 -31.11 5.97 -35.57
C ILE A 471 -30.22 7.21 -35.70
N ASN A 472 -30.83 8.36 -35.91
CA ASN A 472 -30.16 9.67 -35.90
C ASN A 472 -30.70 10.54 -34.75
N LEU A 473 -30.01 11.66 -34.50
CA LEU A 473 -30.34 12.53 -33.37
C LEU A 473 -31.75 13.10 -33.48
N LEU A 474 -32.20 13.51 -34.67
CA LEU A 474 -33.57 14.02 -34.84
C LEU A 474 -34.62 12.97 -34.51
N GLN A 475 -34.46 11.74 -35.00
CA GLN A 475 -35.38 10.63 -34.71
C GLN A 475 -35.44 10.36 -33.21
N TYR A 476 -34.30 10.43 -32.52
CA TYR A 476 -34.25 10.30 -31.06
C TYR A 476 -34.98 11.44 -30.35
N LEU A 477 -34.77 12.69 -30.76
CA LEU A 477 -35.46 13.85 -30.16
C LEU A 477 -36.97 13.83 -30.46
N GLN A 478 -37.38 13.43 -31.66
CA GLN A 478 -38.79 13.22 -32.02
C GLN A 478 -39.41 12.12 -31.15
N MET A 479 -38.68 11.04 -30.90
CA MET A 479 -39.12 9.98 -30.00
C MET A 479 -39.30 10.49 -28.57
N LEU A 480 -38.37 11.29 -28.03
CA LEU A 480 -38.55 11.92 -26.71
C LEU A 480 -39.78 12.82 -26.67
N LYS A 481 -40.01 13.63 -27.71
CA LYS A 481 -41.20 14.50 -27.82
C LYS A 481 -42.50 13.69 -27.88
N ASN A 482 -42.52 12.60 -28.66
CA ASN A 482 -43.73 11.80 -28.90
C ASN A 482 -44.09 10.89 -27.72
N PHE A 483 -43.10 10.23 -27.11
CA PHE A 483 -43.32 9.34 -25.98
C PHE A 483 -43.33 10.08 -24.64
N ASN A 484 -42.66 11.23 -24.54
CA ASN A 484 -42.55 12.06 -23.34
C ASN A 484 -42.22 11.27 -22.05
N PRO A 485 -41.06 10.60 -22.00
CA PRO A 485 -40.67 9.83 -20.82
C PRO A 485 -40.43 10.73 -19.60
N ARG A 486 -40.62 10.19 -18.40
CA ARG A 486 -40.61 10.96 -17.13
C ARG A 486 -39.22 11.35 -16.63
N PHE A 487 -38.17 10.73 -17.16
CA PHE A 487 -36.82 10.94 -16.68
C PHE A 487 -36.27 12.32 -17.05
N ILE A 488 -35.25 12.79 -16.32
CA ILE A 488 -34.55 14.03 -16.62
C ILE A 488 -33.06 13.73 -16.67
N LEU A 489 -32.43 14.05 -17.80
CA LEU A 489 -31.03 13.75 -18.06
C LEU A 489 -30.11 14.82 -17.46
N ASP A 490 -29.04 14.34 -16.85
CA ASP A 490 -27.87 15.11 -16.42
C ASP A 490 -26.74 14.96 -17.45
N GLU A 491 -26.52 13.74 -17.97
CA GLU A 491 -25.55 13.48 -19.04
C GLU A 491 -26.23 12.85 -20.27
N PHE A 492 -26.00 13.45 -21.45
CA PHE A 492 -26.50 12.95 -22.72
C PHE A 492 -25.37 12.92 -23.75
N VAL A 493 -25.05 11.71 -24.21
CA VAL A 493 -24.08 11.47 -25.27
C VAL A 493 -24.79 10.81 -26.45
N PHE A 494 -24.68 11.42 -27.62
CA PHE A 494 -25.25 10.91 -28.86
C PHE A 494 -24.28 11.13 -30.01
N ARG A 495 -23.53 10.09 -30.37
CA ARG A 495 -22.55 10.11 -31.45
C ARG A 495 -23.03 9.27 -32.63
N GLU A 496 -23.24 9.91 -33.78
CA GLU A 496 -23.84 9.27 -34.96
C GLU A 496 -22.86 8.32 -35.66
N SER A 497 -23.40 7.24 -36.24
CA SER A 497 -22.60 6.31 -37.04
C SER A 497 -22.24 6.88 -38.41
N LYS A 498 -23.21 7.52 -39.07
CA LYS A 498 -23.10 8.16 -40.38
C LYS A 498 -23.97 9.42 -40.43
N VAL A 499 -23.48 10.44 -41.12
CA VAL A 499 -24.22 11.70 -41.35
C VAL A 499 -24.89 11.62 -42.71
N HIS A 500 -26.22 11.65 -42.76
CA HIS A 500 -27.00 11.47 -43.99
C HIS A 500 -27.50 12.78 -44.61
N GLY A 501 -27.54 13.88 -43.85
CA GLY A 501 -27.99 15.21 -44.33
C GLY A 501 -28.12 16.22 -43.18
N SER A 502 -28.19 17.52 -43.50
CA SER A 502 -28.33 18.58 -42.50
C SER A 502 -29.72 18.57 -41.87
N MET A 503 -29.79 18.54 -40.55
CA MET A 503 -31.04 18.55 -39.80
C MET A 503 -31.32 19.91 -39.14
N THR A 504 -32.56 20.38 -39.23
CA THR A 504 -33.05 21.53 -38.46
C THR A 504 -34.00 21.03 -37.37
N LEU A 505 -34.15 21.79 -36.29
CA LEU A 505 -35.09 21.49 -35.21
C LEU A 505 -36.31 22.43 -35.26
N ASN A 506 -36.72 22.87 -36.44
CA ASN A 506 -37.77 23.89 -36.60
C ASN A 506 -39.10 23.48 -35.94
N ASP A 507 -39.43 22.19 -35.95
CA ASP A 507 -40.67 21.65 -35.38
C ASP A 507 -40.66 21.49 -33.85
N PHE A 508 -39.56 21.84 -33.17
CA PHE A 508 -39.45 21.77 -31.71
C PHE A 508 -39.74 23.12 -31.07
N SER A 509 -40.37 23.14 -29.91
CA SER A 509 -40.44 24.31 -29.03
C SER A 509 -39.46 24.14 -27.86
N ILE A 510 -39.15 25.23 -27.16
CA ILE A 510 -38.22 25.22 -26.02
C ILE A 510 -38.71 24.25 -24.90
N ASN A 511 -40.04 24.12 -24.77
CA ASN A 511 -40.67 23.29 -23.74
C ASN A 511 -40.94 21.85 -24.19
N ASP A 512 -40.65 21.46 -25.43
CA ASP A 512 -41.04 20.15 -25.98
C ASP A 512 -40.22 18.99 -25.41
N LEU A 513 -39.03 19.26 -24.87
CA LEU A 513 -38.07 18.26 -24.41
C LEU A 513 -37.67 18.52 -22.95
N PRO A 514 -38.59 18.35 -21.97
CA PRO A 514 -38.30 18.57 -20.56
C PRO A 514 -37.17 17.67 -20.04
N GLN A 515 -36.95 16.53 -20.69
CA GLN A 515 -35.89 15.58 -20.37
C GLN A 515 -34.49 16.20 -20.45
N LEU A 516 -34.30 17.28 -21.22
CA LEU A 516 -33.01 17.93 -21.46
C LEU A 516 -32.83 19.25 -20.68
N HIS A 517 -33.84 19.69 -19.91
CA HIS A 517 -33.83 21.01 -19.24
C HIS A 517 -32.79 21.17 -18.13
N ARG A 518 -32.28 20.07 -17.57
CA ARG A 518 -31.25 20.08 -16.51
C ARG A 518 -29.93 19.46 -16.97
N LEU A 519 -29.72 19.40 -18.28
CA LEU A 519 -28.57 18.73 -18.86
C LEU A 519 -27.28 19.48 -18.50
N SER A 520 -26.39 18.84 -17.73
CA SER A 520 -25.08 19.40 -17.37
C SER A 520 -24.02 19.08 -18.41
N LYS A 521 -24.13 17.92 -19.08
CA LYS A 521 -23.18 17.46 -20.08
C LYS A 521 -23.87 17.01 -21.37
N LEU A 522 -23.49 17.65 -22.47
CA LEU A 522 -23.94 17.30 -23.81
C LEU A 522 -22.73 16.93 -24.68
N ASP A 523 -22.75 15.72 -25.23
CA ASP A 523 -21.78 15.28 -26.23
C ASP A 523 -22.49 14.77 -27.47
N ILE A 524 -22.39 15.53 -28.55
CA ILE A 524 -23.00 15.25 -29.84
C ILE A 524 -21.94 15.13 -30.93
N TYR A 525 -20.75 14.64 -30.59
CA TYR A 525 -19.66 14.47 -31.55
C TYR A 525 -20.14 13.71 -32.82
N GLY A 526 -19.84 14.25 -34.00
CA GLY A 526 -20.26 13.69 -35.28
C GLY A 526 -21.71 13.97 -35.68
N HIS A 527 -22.38 14.96 -35.09
CA HIS A 527 -23.79 15.24 -35.35
C HIS A 527 -24.09 15.83 -36.74
N CYS A 528 -25.29 15.54 -37.23
CA CYS A 528 -25.87 16.09 -38.45
C CYS A 528 -26.63 17.44 -38.30
N LEU A 529 -26.70 18.04 -37.11
CA LEU A 529 -27.42 19.30 -36.90
C LEU A 529 -26.79 20.47 -37.67
N SER A 530 -27.65 21.25 -38.35
CA SER A 530 -27.35 22.60 -38.83
C SER A 530 -27.04 23.56 -37.67
N LEU A 531 -26.44 24.72 -37.97
CA LEU A 531 -26.22 25.77 -36.97
C LEU A 531 -27.52 26.19 -36.27
N SER A 532 -28.61 26.41 -37.01
CA SER A 532 -29.91 26.76 -36.40
C SER A 532 -30.46 25.64 -35.53
N GLY A 533 -30.30 24.37 -35.95
CA GLY A 533 -30.66 23.20 -35.17
C GLY A 533 -29.87 23.09 -33.86
N LEU A 534 -28.54 23.20 -33.91
CA LEU A 534 -27.67 23.17 -32.74
C LEU A 534 -28.04 24.28 -31.74
N MET A 535 -28.21 25.50 -32.24
CA MET A 535 -28.57 26.65 -31.41
C MET A 535 -29.91 26.46 -30.72
N LYS A 536 -30.87 25.81 -31.39
CA LYS A 536 -32.18 25.50 -30.83
C LYS A 536 -32.09 24.39 -29.78
N LEU A 537 -31.27 23.37 -30.00
CA LEU A 537 -30.99 22.34 -29.00
C LEU A 537 -30.38 22.94 -27.73
N LEU A 538 -29.39 23.84 -27.88
CA LEU A 538 -28.76 24.49 -26.73
C LEU A 538 -29.75 25.37 -25.95
N LYS A 539 -30.67 26.09 -26.63
CA LYS A 539 -31.75 26.81 -25.95
C LYS A 539 -32.63 25.89 -25.10
N ILE A 540 -32.94 24.69 -25.59
CA ILE A 540 -33.74 23.70 -24.87
C ILE A 540 -33.05 23.23 -23.58
N THR A 541 -31.71 23.30 -23.49
CA THR A 541 -30.98 22.93 -22.26
C THR A 541 -31.00 23.98 -21.14
N HIS A 542 -31.67 25.12 -21.34
CA HIS A 542 -31.89 26.16 -20.33
C HIS A 542 -30.60 26.66 -19.63
N ASN A 543 -29.50 26.74 -20.38
CA ASN A 543 -28.21 27.24 -19.90
C ASN A 543 -27.59 26.43 -18.74
N ALA A 544 -28.01 25.19 -18.52
CA ALA A 544 -27.50 24.31 -17.45
C ALA A 544 -26.16 23.64 -17.81
N LEU A 545 -25.70 23.75 -19.05
CA LEU A 545 -24.53 23.03 -19.56
C LEU A 545 -23.23 23.53 -18.93
N THR A 546 -22.49 22.57 -18.37
CA THR A 546 -21.12 22.73 -17.84
C THR A 546 -20.07 22.03 -18.71
N SER A 547 -20.48 21.07 -19.54
CA SER A 547 -19.62 20.36 -20.49
C SER A 547 -20.30 20.24 -21.85
N LEU A 548 -19.61 20.66 -22.91
CA LEU A 548 -20.12 20.63 -24.28
C LEU A 548 -19.10 20.01 -25.24
N SER A 549 -19.53 18.99 -25.98
CA SER A 549 -18.77 18.38 -27.07
C SER A 549 -19.56 18.44 -28.37
N ILE A 550 -18.99 19.14 -29.36
CA ILE A 550 -19.57 19.38 -30.69
C ILE A 550 -18.59 19.05 -31.81
N GLY A 551 -17.59 18.22 -31.53
CA GLY A 551 -16.54 17.87 -32.48
C GLY A 551 -17.04 17.09 -33.70
N ALA A 552 -16.22 17.06 -34.76
CA ALA A 552 -16.48 16.41 -36.05
C ALA A 552 -17.85 16.76 -36.67
N SER A 553 -18.24 18.03 -36.60
CA SER A 553 -19.50 18.49 -37.21
C SER A 553 -19.34 18.71 -38.71
N ASN A 554 -20.28 18.20 -39.51
CA ASN A 554 -20.30 18.44 -40.96
C ASN A 554 -20.94 19.78 -41.35
N TYR A 555 -21.74 20.38 -40.45
CA TYR A 555 -22.57 21.56 -40.75
C TYR A 555 -22.33 22.74 -39.80
N VAL A 556 -21.32 22.63 -38.94
CA VAL A 556 -20.83 23.72 -38.10
C VAL A 556 -19.32 23.75 -38.29
N SER A 557 -18.82 24.83 -38.87
CA SER A 557 -17.38 25.03 -39.07
C SER A 557 -16.94 26.37 -38.49
N PHE A 558 -15.68 26.42 -38.05
CA PHE A 558 -15.00 27.67 -37.67
C PHE A 558 -13.98 28.10 -38.72
N GLU A 559 -13.89 27.40 -39.85
CA GLU A 559 -12.97 27.70 -40.93
C GLU A 559 -13.41 28.94 -41.70
N THR A 560 -12.48 29.88 -41.92
CA THR A 560 -12.69 31.02 -42.79
C THR A 560 -12.94 30.53 -44.22
N HIS A 561 -14.05 30.95 -44.83
CA HIS A 561 -14.53 30.61 -46.19
C HIS A 561 -15.49 29.41 -46.34
N SER A 562 -15.97 28.80 -45.25
CA SER A 562 -17.07 27.82 -45.34
C SER A 562 -18.45 28.50 -45.38
N SER A 563 -19.40 27.92 -46.13
CA SER A 563 -20.83 28.34 -46.09
C SER A 563 -21.50 28.09 -44.73
N THR A 564 -20.87 27.30 -43.86
CA THR A 564 -21.34 26.92 -42.52
C THR A 564 -20.56 27.61 -41.38
N THR A 565 -19.77 28.65 -41.70
CA THR A 565 -18.94 29.37 -40.72
C THR A 565 -19.79 30.05 -39.66
N THR A 566 -19.47 29.84 -38.38
CA THR A 566 -20.07 30.57 -37.25
C THR A 566 -19.02 31.11 -36.29
N ARG A 567 -19.40 32.09 -35.47
CA ARG A 567 -18.64 32.47 -34.28
C ARG A 567 -19.00 31.56 -33.11
N LEU A 568 -18.02 31.20 -32.30
CA LEU A 568 -18.21 30.40 -31.09
C LEU A 568 -19.03 31.19 -30.05
N SER A 569 -18.92 32.52 -30.05
CA SER A 569 -19.75 33.41 -29.21
C SER A 569 -21.25 33.15 -29.33
N ASN A 570 -21.72 32.75 -30.52
CA ASN A 570 -23.13 32.42 -30.76
C ASN A 570 -23.57 31.17 -30.01
N ILE A 571 -22.66 30.22 -29.79
CA ILE A 571 -22.92 28.97 -29.07
C ILE A 571 -22.79 29.24 -27.56
N LEU A 572 -21.73 29.93 -27.15
CA LEU A 572 -21.41 30.19 -25.74
C LEU A 572 -22.47 31.00 -25.00
N LYS A 573 -23.23 31.86 -25.68
CA LYS A 573 -24.32 32.61 -25.04
C LYS A 573 -25.42 31.72 -24.41
N TYR A 574 -25.53 30.46 -24.83
CA TYR A 574 -26.43 29.47 -24.23
C TYR A 574 -25.74 28.53 -23.24
N CYS A 575 -24.44 28.70 -23.02
CA CYS A 575 -23.64 27.89 -22.09
C CYS A 575 -22.77 28.80 -21.22
N PRO A 576 -23.36 29.70 -20.40
CA PRO A 576 -22.58 30.64 -19.59
C PRO A 576 -21.78 29.94 -18.48
N GLY A 577 -22.20 28.74 -18.05
CA GLY A 577 -21.59 27.94 -16.98
C GLY A 577 -20.49 26.98 -17.45
N LEU A 578 -19.95 27.16 -18.65
CA LEU A 578 -19.16 26.14 -19.33
C LEU A 578 -17.77 25.96 -18.70
N SER A 579 -17.51 24.77 -18.18
CA SER A 579 -16.23 24.37 -17.58
C SER A 579 -15.36 23.51 -18.51
N SER A 580 -15.99 22.75 -19.41
CA SER A 580 -15.32 21.80 -20.29
C SER A 580 -15.83 21.95 -21.73
N LEU A 581 -14.92 22.15 -22.69
CA LEU A 581 -15.26 22.31 -24.10
C LEU A 581 -14.41 21.40 -24.98
N TYR A 582 -15.08 20.69 -25.89
CA TYR A 582 -14.45 19.76 -26.83
C TYR A 582 -14.77 20.19 -28.27
N LEU A 583 -13.74 20.61 -29.02
CA LEU A 583 -13.81 21.08 -30.40
C LEU A 583 -12.90 20.24 -31.32
N ASN A 584 -12.98 18.93 -31.14
CA ASN A 584 -12.16 17.96 -31.86
C ASN A 584 -12.58 17.89 -33.33
N GLU A 585 -11.63 17.81 -34.27
CA GLU A 585 -11.92 17.65 -35.72
C GLU A 585 -12.89 18.72 -36.29
N MET A 586 -12.72 19.98 -35.93
CA MET A 586 -13.60 21.10 -36.32
C MET A 586 -13.01 21.99 -37.42
N GLY A 587 -11.89 21.58 -38.03
CA GLY A 587 -11.21 22.36 -39.07
C GLY A 587 -10.61 23.67 -38.53
N ILE A 588 -10.20 23.69 -37.25
CA ILE A 588 -9.62 24.88 -36.62
C ILE A 588 -8.21 25.12 -37.19
N ASN A 589 -7.94 26.35 -37.63
CA ASN A 589 -6.67 26.78 -38.19
C ASN A 589 -6.06 27.92 -37.35
N SER A 590 -4.85 28.37 -37.71
CA SER A 590 -4.12 29.43 -36.98
C SER A 590 -4.85 30.79 -36.93
N PHE A 591 -5.80 31.06 -37.83
CA PHE A 591 -6.61 32.26 -37.80
C PHE A 591 -7.87 32.08 -36.91
N SER A 592 -8.60 30.99 -37.11
CA SER A 592 -9.83 30.73 -36.36
C SER A 592 -9.58 30.44 -34.89
N VAL A 593 -8.43 29.86 -34.52
CA VAL A 593 -8.03 29.65 -33.12
C VAL A 593 -7.93 30.97 -32.34
N VAL A 594 -7.43 32.04 -32.97
CA VAL A 594 -7.32 33.36 -32.32
C VAL A 594 -8.72 33.93 -32.07
N GLN A 595 -9.62 33.82 -33.05
CA GLN A 595 -11.01 34.25 -32.89
C GLN A 595 -11.73 33.43 -31.80
N ILE A 596 -11.49 32.11 -31.74
CA ILE A 596 -12.00 31.24 -30.68
C ILE A 596 -11.50 31.71 -29.31
N GLY A 597 -10.23 32.08 -29.19
CA GLY A 597 -9.67 32.66 -27.95
C GLY A 597 -10.39 33.94 -27.51
N ILE A 598 -10.72 34.82 -28.47
CA ILE A 598 -11.51 36.03 -28.20
C ILE A 598 -12.92 35.68 -27.73
N ASP A 599 -13.59 34.74 -28.41
CA ASP A 599 -14.96 34.33 -28.09
C ASP A 599 -15.04 33.65 -26.70
N LEU A 600 -14.00 32.89 -26.33
CA LEU A 600 -13.89 32.22 -25.02
C LEU A 600 -13.68 33.18 -23.85
N LYS A 601 -13.34 34.45 -24.08
CA LYS A 601 -13.28 35.47 -23.01
C LYS A 601 -14.59 35.58 -22.24
N SER A 602 -15.73 35.31 -22.89
CA SER A 602 -17.04 35.33 -22.26
C SER A 602 -17.24 34.27 -21.16
N VAL A 603 -16.48 33.17 -21.22
CA VAL A 603 -16.57 32.02 -20.29
C VAL A 603 -15.22 31.69 -19.61
N SER A 604 -14.22 32.56 -19.77
CA SER A 604 -12.83 32.29 -19.41
C SER A 604 -12.60 32.07 -17.91
N SER A 605 -13.44 32.64 -17.04
CA SER A 605 -13.33 32.51 -15.59
C SER A 605 -13.71 31.12 -15.06
N GLN A 606 -14.37 30.30 -15.88
CA GLN A 606 -14.89 28.98 -15.47
C GLN A 606 -14.32 27.82 -16.30
N LEU A 607 -13.76 28.12 -17.48
CA LEU A 607 -13.24 27.11 -18.39
C LEU A 607 -11.97 26.45 -17.85
N ASN A 608 -12.09 25.20 -17.42
CA ASN A 608 -10.99 24.42 -16.87
C ASN A 608 -10.40 23.42 -17.86
N TYR A 609 -11.21 22.89 -18.77
CA TYR A 609 -10.82 21.83 -19.70
C TYR A 609 -11.13 22.23 -21.13
N LEU A 610 -10.12 22.16 -22.00
CA LEU A 610 -10.26 22.45 -23.42
C LEU A 610 -9.59 21.36 -24.25
N ASP A 611 -10.33 20.80 -25.19
CA ASP A 611 -9.84 19.81 -26.14
C ASP A 611 -9.95 20.31 -27.57
N LEU A 612 -8.81 20.48 -28.23
CA LEU A 612 -8.69 20.89 -29.63
C LEU A 612 -7.98 19.82 -30.46
N SER A 613 -8.03 18.56 -30.02
CA SER A 613 -7.38 17.44 -30.71
C SER A 613 -7.83 17.30 -32.17
N PHE A 614 -6.94 16.79 -33.01
CA PHE A 614 -7.19 16.48 -34.42
C PHE A 614 -7.60 17.70 -35.28
N ASN A 615 -7.05 18.87 -34.97
CA ASN A 615 -7.12 20.06 -35.81
C ASN A 615 -5.74 20.37 -36.41
N PRO A 616 -5.40 19.80 -37.58
CA PRO A 616 -4.03 19.85 -38.13
C PRO A 616 -3.60 21.25 -38.60
N GLY A 617 -4.54 22.17 -38.84
CA GLY A 617 -4.25 23.53 -39.31
C GLY A 617 -3.75 24.50 -38.23
N MET A 618 -3.54 24.04 -37.00
CA MET A 618 -3.13 24.87 -35.87
C MET A 618 -1.61 24.96 -35.76
N ASP A 619 -1.08 26.17 -35.59
CA ASP A 619 0.34 26.42 -35.31
C ASP A 619 0.56 26.90 -33.87
N GLY A 620 1.82 26.85 -33.42
CA GLY A 620 2.18 27.28 -32.07
C GLY A 620 1.95 28.78 -31.82
N VAL A 621 2.04 29.62 -32.85
CA VAL A 621 1.88 31.08 -32.73
C VAL A 621 0.42 31.47 -32.53
N GLY A 622 -0.49 30.91 -33.34
CA GLY A 622 -1.93 31.10 -33.17
C GLY A 622 -2.42 30.57 -31.82
N LEU A 623 -1.86 29.45 -31.35
CA LEU A 623 -2.17 28.90 -30.04
C LEU A 623 -1.73 29.83 -28.90
N ILE A 624 -0.52 30.40 -28.94
CA ILE A 624 -0.08 31.35 -27.91
C ILE A 624 -1.02 32.57 -27.87
N ARG A 625 -1.34 33.15 -29.03
CA ARG A 625 -2.25 34.31 -29.14
C ARG A 625 -3.64 34.04 -28.59
N MET A 626 -4.14 32.81 -28.73
CA MET A 626 -5.40 32.39 -28.13
C MET A 626 -5.39 32.51 -26.60
N PHE A 627 -4.25 32.20 -25.97
CA PHE A 627 -4.08 32.19 -24.51
C PHE A 627 -3.62 33.53 -23.90
N ASP A 628 -3.49 34.59 -24.68
CA ASP A 628 -3.12 35.93 -24.15
C ASP A 628 -4.09 36.44 -23.07
N HIS A 629 -5.33 35.96 -23.09
CA HIS A 629 -6.40 36.36 -22.16
C HIS A 629 -7.24 35.18 -21.64
N LEU A 630 -6.73 33.96 -21.78
CA LEU A 630 -7.39 32.73 -21.38
C LEU A 630 -6.41 31.89 -20.54
N SER A 631 -6.92 31.23 -19.51
CA SER A 631 -6.13 30.26 -18.75
C SER A 631 -6.97 29.01 -18.53
N VAL A 632 -6.42 27.83 -18.80
CA VAL A 632 -7.12 26.55 -18.59
C VAL A 632 -6.28 25.60 -17.74
N ALA A 633 -6.94 24.77 -16.93
CA ALA A 633 -6.25 23.77 -16.13
C ALA A 633 -5.70 22.63 -17.01
N VAL A 634 -6.46 22.21 -18.03
CA VAL A 634 -6.09 21.10 -18.93
C VAL A 634 -6.34 21.49 -20.38
N LEU A 635 -5.29 21.38 -21.20
CA LEU A 635 -5.37 21.50 -22.66
C LEU A 635 -5.02 20.15 -23.30
N VAL A 636 -5.90 19.63 -24.14
CA VAL A 636 -5.72 18.37 -24.86
C VAL A 636 -5.57 18.60 -26.35
N MET A 637 -4.48 18.05 -26.91
CA MET A 637 -4.01 18.29 -28.28
C MET A 637 -3.47 16.98 -28.89
N HIS A 638 -4.30 15.95 -28.95
CA HIS A 638 -3.92 14.71 -29.64
C HIS A 638 -3.91 14.91 -31.16
N GLY A 639 -2.97 14.28 -31.87
CA GLY A 639 -2.88 14.35 -33.33
C GLY A 639 -2.59 15.74 -33.91
N VAL A 640 -2.03 16.67 -33.11
CA VAL A 640 -1.60 18.01 -33.55
C VAL A 640 -0.13 18.20 -33.20
N GLU A 641 0.68 18.61 -34.17
CA GLU A 641 2.11 18.84 -34.00
C GLU A 641 2.39 20.26 -33.49
N ILE A 642 2.54 20.40 -32.17
CA ILE A 642 2.95 21.66 -31.53
C ILE A 642 4.39 21.54 -31.01
N PRO A 643 5.31 22.46 -31.37
CA PRO A 643 6.70 22.44 -30.90
C PRO A 643 6.82 22.39 -29.38
N GLU A 644 7.83 21.68 -28.88
CA GLU A 644 8.04 21.50 -27.44
C GLU A 644 8.30 22.81 -26.69
N ASP A 645 9.02 23.73 -27.32
CA ASP A 645 9.31 25.06 -26.76
C ASP A 645 8.02 25.85 -26.52
N THR A 646 7.07 25.79 -27.46
CA THR A 646 5.76 26.43 -27.34
C THR A 646 4.96 25.84 -26.17
N ARG A 647 4.96 24.51 -26.03
CA ARG A 647 4.28 23.83 -24.92
C ARG A 647 4.86 24.25 -23.57
N SER A 648 6.18 24.20 -23.46
CA SER A 648 6.92 24.58 -22.25
C SER A 648 6.75 26.06 -21.93
N TYR A 649 6.65 26.92 -22.94
CA TYR A 649 6.36 28.34 -22.77
C TYR A 649 4.97 28.57 -22.15
N MET A 650 3.91 27.95 -22.69
CA MET A 650 2.54 28.09 -22.18
C MET A 650 2.40 27.64 -20.72
N ILE A 651 3.04 26.51 -20.36
CA ILE A 651 3.02 26.00 -18.98
C ILE A 651 3.76 26.98 -18.04
N ARG A 652 4.96 27.43 -18.41
CA ARG A 652 5.75 28.37 -17.59
C ARG A 652 5.06 29.71 -17.37
N LYS A 653 4.29 30.19 -18.35
CA LYS A 653 3.52 31.44 -18.27
C LYS A 653 2.20 31.29 -17.51
N GLY A 654 1.85 30.09 -17.06
CA GLY A 654 0.59 29.83 -16.35
C GLY A 654 -0.65 29.86 -17.23
N MET A 655 -0.49 29.83 -18.55
CA MET A 655 -1.60 29.80 -19.52
C MET A 655 -2.32 28.45 -19.51
N VAL A 656 -1.56 27.36 -19.31
CA VAL A 656 -2.05 25.99 -19.29
C VAL A 656 -1.44 25.26 -18.08
N GLY A 657 -2.28 24.66 -17.23
CA GLY A 657 -1.80 23.86 -16.09
C GLY A 657 -1.17 22.53 -16.52
N ARG A 658 -1.90 21.74 -17.30
CA ARG A 658 -1.47 20.43 -17.82
C ARG A 658 -1.74 20.33 -19.32
N TYR A 659 -0.70 20.03 -20.08
CA TYR A 659 -0.79 19.79 -21.53
C TYR A 659 -0.78 18.29 -21.83
N VAL A 660 -1.84 17.78 -22.45
CA VAL A 660 -1.98 16.36 -22.81
C VAL A 660 -1.88 16.22 -24.32
N HIS A 661 -0.97 15.38 -24.79
CA HIS A 661 -0.81 15.10 -26.21
C HIS A 661 -0.39 13.65 -26.44
N ASP A 662 -0.83 13.13 -27.58
CA ASP A 662 -0.39 11.85 -28.14
C ASP A 662 -0.40 12.02 -29.65
N ILE A 663 0.80 12.03 -30.24
CA ILE A 663 1.01 12.22 -31.67
C ILE A 663 0.69 10.92 -32.42
N ASN A 664 0.88 9.77 -31.77
CA ASN A 664 0.63 8.46 -32.37
C ASN A 664 -0.85 8.10 -32.40
N ARG A 665 -1.70 8.88 -31.73
CA ARG A 665 -3.15 8.69 -31.76
C ARG A 665 -3.67 9.07 -33.14
N VAL A 666 -4.13 8.08 -33.91
CA VAL A 666 -4.50 8.24 -35.33
C VAL A 666 -5.86 8.91 -35.52
N LYS A 667 -6.83 8.66 -34.63
CA LYS A 667 -8.19 9.23 -34.69
C LYS A 667 -8.78 9.45 -33.30
N TRP A 668 -9.71 10.40 -33.17
CA TRP A 668 -10.53 10.53 -31.97
C TRP A 668 -11.47 9.32 -31.83
N ARG A 669 -12.09 8.94 -32.96
CA ARG A 669 -13.00 7.80 -33.14
C ARG A 669 -12.26 6.47 -33.31
N ILE A 670 -11.92 5.81 -32.19
CA ILE A 670 -11.62 4.36 -32.19
C ILE A 670 -12.58 3.69 -31.21
N TYR A 671 -13.64 3.11 -31.78
CA TYR A 671 -14.63 2.35 -31.04
C TYR A 671 -13.97 1.15 -30.34
N GLY A 672 -14.41 0.84 -29.13
CA GLY A 672 -13.79 -0.19 -28.29
C GLY A 672 -12.54 0.34 -27.56
N VAL A 673 -11.54 0.90 -28.26
CA VAL A 673 -10.25 1.28 -27.65
C VAL A 673 -10.35 2.49 -26.72
N ASN A 674 -10.98 3.59 -27.17
CA ASN A 674 -11.02 4.83 -26.39
C ASN A 674 -12.25 4.94 -25.48
N SER A 675 -13.32 4.20 -25.77
CA SER A 675 -14.62 4.37 -25.10
C SER A 675 -14.90 3.32 -24.01
N TRP A 676 -14.37 2.08 -24.11
CA TRP A 676 -14.86 0.97 -23.25
C TRP A 676 -13.83 -0.12 -22.85
N LEU A 677 -12.65 -0.19 -23.47
CA LEU A 677 -11.62 -1.22 -23.19
C LEU A 677 -10.61 -0.85 -22.08
N HIS A 678 -10.81 0.26 -21.36
CA HIS A 678 -9.97 0.65 -20.23
C HIS A 678 -10.41 0.02 -18.90
#